data_AF-A0A7N8XVB8-F1
#
_entry.id   AF-A0A7N8XVB8-F1
#
_cell.length_a   1.000
_cell.length_b   1.000
_cell.length_c   1.000
_cell.angle_alpha   90.00
_cell.angle_beta   90.00
_cell.angle_gamma   90.00
#
_symmetry.space_group_name_H-M   'P 1'
#
loop_
_entity.id
_entity.type
_entity.pdbx_description
1 polymer ?
#
loop_
_entity_poly.entity_id
_entity_poly.type
_entity_poly.pdbx_seq_one_letter_code
_entity_poly.pdbx_strand_id
1 'polypeptide(L)'
;MADGGVDELSQLEYLSLVSKVCTELDNHLGISDKDLAEFVISLAEKQQSFDGFKTLLIQNGADLFVLCYFVFSCISSFAIIKTMNFHPCTASEALVKPMTEKERLKEMFPALCRPNDPAPKKLLDEDDVKVAADAMKELEMFMPSVSGTDSKGSKSRSEKSRRHSRSRSRSREKDRHRDRDREKDKKRRHRSRSRSRSRRDKSSRWSDRSPSPRDRESDRWKDKHVDRPPPEEPSVGDIYNGKVTSIMQFGCFVQLEGLRKRWEGLVHISELRREGRVANVADVVSKGQRVKVKVLSFTGSKTSLSMKDVDQETGEDLNPNRRRNAGPDGGDEISMRNPDRPSNLNLGHAPELEQDDTLERKRLTKISDPEKWEIKQMIAANVLSKEEFPDFDDETGILPKVDDEEDEDLEIELVEEEPPFLRGHTKQSMDMSPVKIVKNPDGSLSQAAMMQSALAKERRELKQAAREAEMDSIPMGLNKHWVDPLPDADGRQIAANMRGIGMMPNDIPEWKKHAFGGNKASYGKKTQLSILEQRESLPIYRLKEQLIQAVHDNQILIVIGETGSGKTTQITQYLAEAGYTTRGKIGCTQPRRVAAMSVAKRVSEEYGCCLGQEVGYTIRFEDCTSPETVIKYMTDGMLLRECLIDSELGQYAIIMLDEAHERTIHTDVLFGLLKKTVQKRTDMKLIVTSATLDAVKFSQYFYEAPIFTIPGRTYPVEVLYTKEPETDYLDASLITVMQIHLTEPPGDILVFLTGQEEIDTACEILYERMKSLGPDVPELIILPVYSALPSEMQTRIFDPAPPGSRKVVIATNIAETSLTIDGIYYVVDPGFVKQKVYNSKTGIDQLVVTPISQAQAKQRAGRAGRTGPGKCYRLYTERAYRDEMLTTNVPEIQRTNLASTVLSLKAMGINDLLSFDFMDAPPMETLITAMEQLYTLGALDDEGLLTRLGRRVRNLYGLICLQLIESTHCVNVGHFDKQALADQKKAKFHQPEGDHLTLLAVYNSWKNNKFSNPWCYENFIQARSLRRAQDIRKQMLGIMDRHKLDVVSCGKATVRVQKAICSGFFRNAAKKDPQEGYRTLIDQQVVYIHPSSALFNRQPEWVVYHELVLTTKEYMREVTTIDPRWLVEFAPAFFKVSDPTRLSKQKKQQRLEPLYNRYEEPNAWRISRAFRRR
;
A
#
# COMPACT_ATOMS: atom_id res chain seq x y z
N MET A 1 43.53 27.54 -19.27
CA MET A 1 43.13 26.28 -18.60
C MET A 1 41.70 25.95 -19.03
N ALA A 2 41.51 25.45 -20.25
CA ALA A 2 40.17 25.20 -20.81
C ALA A 2 40.07 24.01 -21.79
N ASP A 3 41.19 23.32 -22.10
CA ASP A 3 41.20 22.19 -23.04
C ASP A 3 40.99 20.81 -22.38
N GLY A 4 41.46 20.60 -21.14
CA GLY A 4 41.48 19.27 -20.51
C GLY A 4 40.09 18.65 -20.28
N GLY A 5 39.06 19.47 -20.10
CA GLY A 5 37.70 18.98 -19.79
C GLY A 5 36.91 18.42 -20.97
N VAL A 6 37.42 18.53 -22.21
CA VAL A 6 36.78 17.93 -23.39
C VAL A 6 37.22 16.48 -23.58
N ASP A 7 38.51 16.20 -23.36
CA ASP A 7 39.10 14.87 -23.51
C ASP A 7 38.55 13.90 -22.45
N GLU A 8 38.57 14.29 -21.17
CA GLU A 8 38.01 13.51 -20.04
C GLU A 8 36.54 13.11 -20.28
N LEU A 9 35.74 14.03 -20.83
CA LEU A 9 34.31 13.81 -21.06
C LEU A 9 34.11 12.82 -22.23
N SER A 10 34.91 12.91 -23.29
CA SER A 10 34.90 11.94 -24.38
C SER A 10 35.40 10.55 -23.94
N GLN A 11 36.33 10.49 -22.99
CA GLN A 11 36.87 9.26 -22.43
C GLN A 11 35.86 8.56 -21.50
N LEU A 12 35.13 9.32 -20.67
CA LEU A 12 33.99 8.84 -19.89
C LEU A 12 32.85 8.34 -20.79
N GLU A 13 32.59 9.03 -21.90
CA GLU A 13 31.63 8.60 -22.92
C GLU A 13 32.03 7.26 -23.57
N TYR A 14 33.29 7.10 -23.98
CA TYR A 14 33.82 5.83 -24.50
C TYR A 14 33.72 4.70 -23.47
N LEU A 15 34.12 4.94 -22.22
CA LEU A 15 33.99 3.95 -21.13
C LEU A 15 32.53 3.54 -20.87
N SER A 16 31.56 4.46 -21.03
CA SER A 16 30.13 4.14 -20.97
C SER A 16 29.67 3.25 -22.13
N LEU A 17 30.22 3.44 -23.34
CA LEU A 17 29.93 2.58 -24.50
C LEU A 17 30.53 1.18 -24.30
N VAL A 18 31.80 1.08 -23.87
CA VAL A 18 32.46 -0.19 -23.55
C VAL A 18 31.68 -0.95 -22.47
N SER A 19 31.31 -0.28 -21.37
CA SER A 19 30.52 -0.89 -20.29
C SER A 19 29.17 -1.43 -20.77
N LYS A 20 28.48 -0.74 -21.69
CA LYS A 20 27.23 -1.24 -22.30
C LYS A 20 27.48 -2.46 -23.18
N VAL A 21 28.51 -2.45 -24.02
CA VAL A 21 28.84 -3.60 -24.89
C VAL A 21 29.27 -4.81 -24.05
N CYS A 22 30.06 -4.63 -22.98
CA CYS A 22 30.35 -5.68 -22.00
C CYS A 22 29.05 -6.24 -21.38
N THR A 23 28.12 -5.36 -21.00
CA THR A 23 26.84 -5.77 -20.39
C THR A 23 25.99 -6.60 -21.36
N GLU A 24 25.93 -6.26 -22.64
CA GLU A 24 25.17 -7.04 -23.62
C GLU A 24 25.90 -8.34 -24.05
N LEU A 25 27.23 -8.36 -24.04
CA LEU A 25 28.01 -9.60 -24.18
C LEU A 25 27.78 -10.55 -22.99
N ASP A 26 27.71 -10.03 -21.76
CA ASP A 26 27.37 -10.81 -20.58
C ASP A 26 25.92 -11.31 -20.61
N ASN A 27 24.95 -10.43 -20.90
CA ASN A 27 23.52 -10.77 -21.04
C ASN A 27 23.24 -11.93 -22.02
N HIS A 28 24.03 -12.05 -23.09
CA HIS A 28 23.77 -12.97 -24.20
C HIS A 28 24.78 -14.12 -24.36
N LEU A 29 26.02 -13.98 -23.86
CA LEU A 29 27.06 -15.02 -23.92
C LEU A 29 27.63 -15.42 -22.55
N GLY A 30 27.37 -14.66 -21.48
CA GLY A 30 28.03 -14.84 -20.18
C GLY A 30 29.52 -14.47 -20.19
N ILE A 31 29.94 -13.57 -21.08
CA ILE A 31 31.33 -13.13 -21.25
C ILE A 31 31.42 -11.63 -20.95
N SER A 32 31.81 -11.29 -19.72
CA SER A 32 32.05 -9.92 -19.25
C SER A 32 33.47 -9.40 -19.56
N ASP A 33 33.98 -9.69 -20.76
CA ASP A 33 35.32 -9.30 -21.20
C ASP A 33 35.34 -7.87 -21.79
N LYS A 34 36.23 -7.03 -21.26
CA LYS A 34 36.43 -5.65 -21.67
C LYS A 34 37.20 -5.53 -22.99
N ASP A 35 38.22 -6.36 -23.19
CA ASP A 35 39.09 -6.26 -24.37
C ASP A 35 38.36 -6.78 -25.61
N LEU A 36 37.49 -7.79 -25.43
CA LEU A 36 36.54 -8.23 -26.44
C LEU A 36 35.53 -7.13 -26.82
N ALA A 37 34.99 -6.40 -25.84
CA ALA A 37 34.06 -5.31 -26.09
C ALA A 37 34.72 -4.13 -26.86
N GLU A 38 35.94 -3.75 -26.48
CA GLU A 38 36.71 -2.72 -27.20
C GLU A 38 37.09 -3.19 -28.62
N PHE A 39 37.44 -4.47 -28.80
CA PHE A 39 37.68 -5.05 -30.13
C PHE A 39 36.42 -4.97 -31.02
N VAL A 40 35.25 -5.36 -30.52
CA VAL A 40 33.97 -5.29 -31.26
C VAL A 40 33.59 -3.86 -31.62
N ILE A 41 33.81 -2.89 -30.72
CA ILE A 41 33.63 -1.45 -31.02
C ILE A 41 34.60 -1.02 -32.14
N SER A 42 35.88 -1.44 -32.08
CA SER A 42 36.87 -1.13 -33.11
C SER A 42 36.56 -1.76 -34.49
N LEU A 43 35.75 -2.82 -34.55
CA LEU A 43 35.26 -3.39 -35.81
C LEU A 43 34.09 -2.57 -36.38
N ALA A 44 33.20 -2.08 -35.51
CA ALA A 44 32.08 -1.23 -35.92
C ALA A 44 32.55 0.14 -36.45
N GLU A 45 33.54 0.78 -35.81
CA GLU A 45 34.08 2.07 -36.28
C GLU A 45 34.72 1.99 -37.68
N LYS A 46 35.16 0.79 -38.11
CA LYS A 46 35.75 0.56 -39.43
C LYS A 46 34.73 0.42 -40.57
N GLN A 47 33.43 0.21 -40.27
CA GLN A 47 32.40 -0.02 -41.29
C GLN A 47 31.06 0.66 -40.95
N GLN A 48 30.70 1.65 -41.77
CA GLN A 48 29.45 2.42 -41.64
C GLN A 48 28.17 1.67 -42.09
N SER A 49 28.25 0.38 -42.44
CA SER A 49 27.12 -0.41 -42.92
C SER A 49 26.94 -1.72 -42.15
N PHE A 50 25.68 -2.01 -41.82
CA PHE A 50 25.28 -3.15 -40.98
C PHE A 50 25.71 -4.51 -41.55
N ASP A 51 25.46 -4.78 -42.85
CA ASP A 51 25.87 -6.04 -43.49
C ASP A 51 27.40 -6.16 -43.60
N GLY A 52 28.13 -5.06 -43.73
CA GLY A 52 29.60 -5.05 -43.71
C GLY A 52 30.12 -5.55 -42.35
N PHE A 53 29.68 -4.89 -41.28
CA PHE A 53 30.02 -5.23 -39.89
C PHE A 53 29.63 -6.68 -39.55
N LYS A 54 28.42 -7.11 -39.94
CA LYS A 54 27.94 -8.48 -39.75
C LYS A 54 28.84 -9.52 -40.44
N THR A 55 29.24 -9.27 -41.69
CA THR A 55 30.10 -10.18 -42.45
C THR A 55 31.49 -10.30 -41.81
N LEU A 56 32.03 -9.20 -41.29
CA LEU A 56 33.35 -9.17 -40.66
C LEU A 56 33.35 -9.82 -39.25
N LEU A 57 32.25 -9.73 -38.49
CA LEU A 57 32.07 -10.50 -37.24
C LEU A 57 32.05 -12.02 -37.50
N ILE A 58 31.32 -12.47 -38.52
CA ILE A 58 31.27 -13.88 -38.93
C ILE A 58 32.66 -14.38 -39.38
N GLN A 59 33.42 -13.56 -40.12
CA GLN A 59 34.81 -13.89 -40.49
C GLN A 59 35.78 -14.00 -39.30
N ASN A 60 35.49 -13.33 -38.17
CA ASN A 60 36.25 -13.47 -36.93
C ASN A 60 35.67 -14.54 -35.98
N GLY A 61 34.76 -15.40 -36.46
CA GLY A 61 34.26 -16.56 -35.72
C GLY A 61 33.08 -16.30 -34.76
N ALA A 62 32.48 -15.10 -34.80
CA ALA A 62 31.37 -14.73 -33.92
C ALA A 62 30.00 -14.86 -34.61
N ASP A 63 29.31 -16.00 -34.42
CA ASP A 63 28.00 -16.27 -35.04
C ASP A 63 26.83 -15.63 -34.25
N LEU A 64 26.85 -14.30 -34.15
CA LEU A 64 26.03 -13.49 -33.24
C LEU A 64 24.79 -12.85 -33.91
N PHE A 65 23.99 -13.67 -34.62
CA PHE A 65 22.90 -13.19 -35.49
C PHE A 65 21.88 -12.24 -34.83
N VAL A 66 21.65 -12.35 -33.51
CA VAL A 66 20.73 -11.49 -32.75
C VAL A 66 21.44 -10.24 -32.20
N LEU A 67 22.70 -10.35 -31.77
CA LEU A 67 23.41 -9.25 -31.09
C LEU A 67 23.84 -8.13 -32.05
N CYS A 68 24.21 -8.50 -33.28
CA CYS A 68 24.76 -7.56 -34.27
C CYS A 68 23.90 -6.31 -34.48
N TYR A 69 22.58 -6.45 -34.54
CA TYR A 69 21.68 -5.32 -34.80
C TYR A 69 21.62 -4.35 -33.61
N PHE A 70 21.58 -4.86 -32.38
CA PHE A 70 21.51 -4.05 -31.18
C PHE A 70 22.83 -3.33 -30.90
N VAL A 71 23.97 -4.04 -30.99
CA VAL A 71 25.31 -3.44 -30.83
C VAL A 71 25.57 -2.38 -31.90
N PHE A 72 25.27 -2.67 -33.18
CA PHE A 72 25.41 -1.68 -34.25
C PHE A 72 24.49 -0.46 -34.05
N SER A 73 23.27 -0.65 -33.52
CA SER A 73 22.34 0.43 -33.18
C SER A 73 22.86 1.31 -32.02
N CYS A 74 23.40 0.71 -30.96
CA CYS A 74 24.00 1.43 -29.84
C CYS A 74 25.20 2.27 -30.28
N ILE A 75 26.10 1.71 -31.12
CA ILE A 75 27.28 2.42 -31.64
C ILE A 75 26.87 3.52 -32.63
N SER A 76 25.92 3.26 -33.52
CA SER A 76 25.37 4.26 -34.46
C SER A 76 24.71 5.44 -33.73
N SER A 77 23.99 5.17 -32.65
CA SER A 77 23.38 6.19 -31.80
C SER A 77 24.44 7.08 -31.13
N PHE A 78 25.61 6.51 -30.81
CA PHE A 78 26.75 7.23 -30.22
C PHE A 78 27.45 8.16 -31.22
N ALA A 79 27.60 7.71 -32.48
CA ALA A 79 28.18 8.52 -33.55
C ALA A 79 27.35 9.80 -33.82
N ILE A 80 26.03 9.72 -33.72
CA ILE A 80 25.13 10.89 -33.89
C ILE A 80 25.36 11.93 -32.78
N ILE A 81 25.60 11.51 -31.54
CA ILE A 81 25.87 12.43 -30.41
C ILE A 81 27.16 13.22 -30.65
N LYS A 82 28.24 12.57 -31.12
CA LYS A 82 29.49 13.26 -31.49
C LYS A 82 29.29 14.34 -32.55
N THR A 83 28.36 14.17 -33.50
CA THR A 83 28.09 15.18 -34.54
C THR A 83 27.27 16.38 -34.09
N MET A 84 26.60 16.33 -32.93
CA MET A 84 25.80 17.45 -32.42
C MET A 84 26.57 18.40 -31.48
N ASN A 85 27.70 17.96 -30.92
CA ASN A 85 28.42 18.71 -29.88
C ASN A 85 29.52 19.67 -30.38
N PHE A 86 29.79 19.74 -31.69
CA PHE A 86 30.75 20.70 -32.27
C PHE A 86 30.05 21.82 -33.04
N HIS A 87 29.88 22.99 -32.40
CA HIS A 87 30.32 24.31 -32.91
C HIS A 87 29.76 25.48 -32.07
N PRO A 88 30.60 26.18 -31.29
CA PRO A 88 30.36 27.57 -30.91
C PRO A 88 31.08 28.52 -31.88
N CYS A 89 30.38 29.54 -32.42
CA CYS A 89 30.93 30.91 -32.53
C CYS A 89 29.95 31.97 -33.05
N THR A 90 30.36 33.22 -32.83
CA THR A 90 29.73 34.48 -33.28
C THR A 90 29.85 34.72 -34.79
N ALA A 91 29.05 35.64 -35.31
CA ALA A 91 28.82 35.80 -36.76
C ALA A 91 29.66 36.89 -37.46
N SER A 92 30.01 36.65 -38.73
CA SER A 92 30.00 37.68 -39.77
C SER A 92 29.78 37.10 -41.18
N GLU A 93 28.69 37.53 -41.81
CA GLU A 93 28.42 37.68 -43.26
C GLU A 93 28.92 36.64 -44.30
N ALA A 94 27.98 35.82 -44.81
CA ALA A 94 27.85 35.57 -46.25
C ALA A 94 26.43 35.11 -46.66
N LEU A 95 25.76 35.89 -47.52
CA LEU A 95 24.69 35.48 -48.47
C LEU A 95 23.54 34.56 -47.98
N VAL A 96 22.56 35.15 -47.29
CA VAL A 96 21.25 34.52 -47.05
C VAL A 96 20.40 34.47 -48.32
N LYS A 97 19.93 33.29 -48.73
CA LYS A 97 18.72 33.15 -49.57
C LYS A 97 17.47 33.19 -48.68
N PRO A 98 16.43 33.97 -49.02
CA PRO A 98 15.27 34.11 -48.15
C PRO A 98 14.38 32.85 -48.18
N MET A 99 14.22 32.17 -47.04
CA MET A 99 13.14 31.22 -46.85
C MET A 99 11.79 31.91 -47.05
N THR A 100 10.85 31.21 -47.68
CA THR A 100 9.56 31.79 -48.04
C THR A 100 8.54 31.64 -46.90
N GLU A 101 7.61 32.58 -46.81
CA GLU A 101 6.55 32.61 -45.79
C GLU A 101 5.72 31.31 -45.74
N LYS A 102 5.68 30.59 -46.87
CA LYS A 102 5.01 29.29 -47.05
C LYS A 102 5.66 28.14 -46.28
N GLU A 103 6.97 28.19 -46.04
CA GLU A 103 7.70 27.17 -45.27
C GLU A 103 7.50 27.40 -43.78
N ARG A 104 7.58 28.67 -43.33
CA ARG A 104 7.35 29.07 -41.94
C ARG A 104 5.92 28.80 -41.45
N LEU A 105 4.93 28.84 -42.35
CA LEU A 105 3.55 28.42 -42.06
C LEU A 105 3.38 26.90 -41.97
N LYS A 106 4.27 26.12 -42.61
CA LYS A 106 4.23 24.66 -42.63
C LYS A 106 4.62 24.06 -41.27
N GLU A 107 5.52 24.73 -40.56
CA GLU A 107 5.93 24.37 -39.18
C GLU A 107 4.83 24.65 -38.16
N MET A 108 4.10 25.77 -38.28
CA MET A 108 3.10 26.18 -37.30
C MET A 108 1.79 25.38 -37.36
N PHE A 109 1.41 24.81 -38.51
CA PHE A 109 0.13 24.09 -38.67
C PHE A 109 0.26 22.79 -39.49
N PRO A 110 1.02 21.78 -39.00
CA PRO A 110 1.36 20.58 -39.78
C PRO A 110 0.14 19.75 -40.23
N ALA A 111 -0.95 19.75 -39.45
CA ALA A 111 -2.18 19.00 -39.77
C ALA A 111 -2.88 19.48 -41.06
N LEU A 112 -2.65 20.72 -41.51
CA LEU A 112 -3.24 21.29 -42.72
C LEU A 112 -2.39 21.07 -43.99
N CYS A 113 -1.30 20.30 -43.91
CA CYS A 113 -0.29 20.17 -44.96
C CYS A 113 -0.15 18.75 -45.55
N ARG A 114 -1.18 17.90 -45.45
CA ARG A 114 -1.28 16.66 -46.24
C ARG A 114 -1.87 16.94 -47.64
N PRO A 115 -1.38 16.29 -48.71
CA PRO A 115 -2.02 16.34 -50.02
C PRO A 115 -3.32 15.52 -50.03
N ASN A 116 -4.25 15.86 -50.93
CA ASN A 116 -5.48 15.09 -51.14
C ASN A 116 -5.21 13.89 -52.05
N ASP A 117 -5.65 12.70 -51.62
CA ASP A 117 -5.61 11.45 -52.38
C ASP A 117 -6.85 11.37 -53.30
N PRO A 118 -6.74 11.04 -54.61
CA PRO A 118 -7.85 11.19 -55.56
C PRO A 118 -8.86 10.02 -55.59
N ALA A 119 -8.89 9.17 -54.56
CA ALA A 119 -9.77 7.99 -54.48
C ALA A 119 -10.73 8.06 -53.26
N PRO A 120 -12.05 7.90 -53.45
CA PRO A 120 -13.02 7.97 -52.35
C PRO A 120 -13.05 6.65 -51.56
N LYS A 121 -12.24 6.55 -50.50
CA LYS A 121 -12.45 5.52 -49.47
C LYS A 121 -13.70 5.86 -48.67
N LYS A 122 -14.70 4.95 -48.67
CA LYS A 122 -15.71 4.92 -47.60
C LYS A 122 -14.97 4.77 -46.27
N LEU A 123 -15.44 5.46 -45.23
CA LEU A 123 -14.79 5.53 -43.91
C LEU A 123 -15.77 5.22 -42.75
N LEU A 124 -16.85 4.53 -43.10
CA LEU A 124 -17.82 3.84 -42.25
C LEU A 124 -18.29 2.64 -43.09
N ASP A 125 -18.47 1.47 -42.48
CA ASP A 125 -19.14 0.36 -43.15
C ASP A 125 -20.66 0.54 -43.12
N GLU A 126 -21.38 -0.10 -44.04
CA GLU A 126 -22.83 0.17 -44.21
C GLU A 126 -23.66 -0.36 -43.02
N ASP A 127 -23.12 -1.32 -42.25
CA ASP A 127 -23.74 -1.80 -41.02
C ASP A 127 -23.52 -0.84 -39.83
N ASP A 128 -22.39 -0.11 -39.73
CA ASP A 128 -22.20 0.93 -38.69
C ASP A 128 -23.25 2.04 -38.83
N VAL A 129 -23.53 2.45 -40.08
CA VAL A 129 -24.54 3.46 -40.41
C VAL A 129 -25.95 2.96 -40.07
N LYS A 130 -26.19 1.65 -40.22
CA LYS A 130 -27.44 0.96 -39.87
C LYS A 130 -27.65 0.90 -38.36
N VAL A 131 -26.63 0.45 -37.61
CA VAL A 131 -26.63 0.37 -36.15
C VAL A 131 -26.85 1.76 -35.54
N ALA A 132 -26.19 2.79 -36.08
CA ALA A 132 -26.44 4.18 -35.65
C ALA A 132 -27.87 4.66 -35.97
N ALA A 133 -28.46 4.26 -37.09
CA ALA A 133 -29.81 4.63 -37.47
C ALA A 133 -30.88 3.94 -36.60
N ASP A 134 -30.78 2.62 -36.40
CA ASP A 134 -31.74 1.89 -35.56
C ASP A 134 -31.58 2.26 -34.06
N ALA A 135 -30.36 2.53 -33.57
CA ALA A 135 -30.16 3.01 -32.19
C ALA A 135 -30.79 4.40 -31.94
N MET A 136 -30.74 5.33 -32.91
CA MET A 136 -31.45 6.61 -32.77
C MET A 136 -32.97 6.45 -32.89
N LYS A 137 -33.45 5.50 -33.68
CA LYS A 137 -34.87 5.18 -33.85
C LYS A 137 -35.47 4.50 -32.61
N GLU A 138 -34.73 3.65 -31.91
CA GLU A 138 -35.13 3.17 -30.57
C GLU A 138 -35.18 4.33 -29.55
N LEU A 139 -34.22 5.25 -29.58
CA LEU A 139 -34.23 6.44 -28.72
C LEU A 139 -35.45 7.35 -28.97
N GLU A 140 -35.86 7.55 -30.23
CA GLU A 140 -37.07 8.29 -30.57
C GLU A 140 -38.36 7.58 -30.11
N MET A 141 -38.37 6.23 -30.05
CA MET A 141 -39.51 5.45 -29.55
C MET A 141 -39.73 5.56 -28.02
N PHE A 142 -38.75 6.04 -27.25
CA PHE A 142 -38.84 6.16 -25.78
C PHE A 142 -39.21 7.57 -25.28
N MET A 143 -39.48 8.54 -26.15
CA MET A 143 -39.92 9.87 -25.74
C MET A 143 -41.46 9.98 -25.60
N PRO A 144 -42.00 10.43 -24.44
CA PRO A 144 -43.44 10.63 -24.27
C PRO A 144 -43.92 11.87 -25.03
N SER A 145 -45.09 11.77 -25.66
CA SER A 145 -45.63 12.78 -26.58
C SER A 145 -46.72 13.68 -25.95
N VAL A 146 -46.59 14.99 -26.12
CA VAL A 146 -47.70 15.96 -25.95
C VAL A 146 -47.54 17.10 -26.97
N SER A 147 -48.64 17.48 -27.63
CA SER A 147 -48.85 18.60 -28.59
C SER A 147 -47.90 19.81 -28.46
N GLY A 148 -47.41 20.50 -29.50
CA GLY A 148 -47.93 20.87 -30.84
C GLY A 148 -47.34 22.28 -31.17
N THR A 149 -47.39 22.91 -32.35
CA THR A 149 -48.13 22.73 -33.62
C THR A 149 -47.30 23.27 -34.82
N ASP A 150 -47.71 22.92 -36.05
CA ASP A 150 -47.19 23.32 -37.39
C ASP A 150 -46.47 24.69 -37.53
N SER A 151 -45.47 24.88 -38.40
CA SER A 151 -45.62 24.78 -39.87
C SER A 151 -44.35 25.20 -40.66
N LYS A 152 -44.23 24.72 -41.91
CA LYS A 152 -43.52 25.31 -43.10
C LYS A 152 -42.05 25.83 -42.93
N GLY A 153 -41.07 25.52 -43.79
CA GLY A 153 -41.03 24.71 -45.01
C GLY A 153 -40.24 25.39 -46.15
N SER A 154 -39.52 24.61 -46.98
CA SER A 154 -38.81 25.03 -48.22
C SER A 154 -37.55 25.92 -48.03
N LYS A 155 -36.62 26.06 -48.99
CA LYS A 155 -35.95 25.12 -49.94
C LYS A 155 -34.77 25.85 -50.61
N SER A 156 -33.63 25.17 -50.81
CA SER A 156 -32.64 25.49 -51.87
C SER A 156 -31.90 26.85 -51.72
N ARG A 157 -30.85 27.22 -52.49
CA ARG A 157 -29.86 26.47 -53.31
C ARG A 157 -28.61 27.35 -53.54
N SER A 158 -27.55 26.73 -54.05
CA SER A 158 -26.55 27.29 -54.98
C SER A 158 -25.77 28.57 -54.61
N GLU A 159 -24.46 28.34 -54.42
CA GLU A 159 -23.36 28.91 -55.23
C GLU A 159 -22.62 30.22 -54.87
N LYS A 160 -21.29 30.03 -54.97
CA LYS A 160 -20.27 30.89 -55.62
C LYS A 160 -19.66 32.08 -54.86
N SER A 161 -18.32 32.01 -54.88
CA SER A 161 -17.36 33.12 -54.95
C SER A 161 -17.26 34.07 -53.74
N ARG A 162 -16.08 34.58 -53.36
CA ARG A 162 -14.64 34.27 -53.53
C ARG A 162 -13.96 35.57 -53.08
N ARG A 163 -12.83 35.42 -52.37
CA ARG A 163 -11.77 36.44 -52.11
C ARG A 163 -12.05 37.54 -51.08
N HIS A 164 -11.01 37.68 -50.25
CA HIS A 164 -10.48 38.95 -49.70
C HIS A 164 -11.34 39.68 -48.65
N SER A 165 -10.76 40.46 -47.75
CA SER A 165 -9.39 40.40 -47.21
C SER A 165 -9.26 41.32 -45.99
N ARG A 166 -8.29 41.04 -45.12
CA ARG A 166 -7.57 42.05 -44.33
C ARG A 166 -8.42 43.07 -43.54
N SER A 167 -8.40 42.81 -42.23
CA SER A 167 -7.81 43.72 -41.23
C SER A 167 -8.71 44.70 -40.48
N ARG A 168 -8.10 45.23 -39.43
CA ARG A 168 -8.37 46.54 -38.82
C ARG A 168 -9.77 46.79 -38.25
N SER A 169 -9.95 46.18 -37.08
CA SER A 169 -9.86 46.91 -35.80
C SER A 169 -10.79 48.11 -35.54
N ARG A 170 -11.31 48.07 -34.30
CA ARG A 170 -11.71 49.19 -33.44
C ARG A 170 -13.00 49.93 -33.78
N SER A 171 -13.83 49.89 -32.73
CA SER A 171 -14.64 50.99 -32.21
C SER A 171 -15.97 51.24 -32.90
N ARG A 172 -16.87 51.83 -32.12
CA ARG A 172 -18.23 52.23 -32.44
C ARG A 172 -19.18 51.02 -32.58
N GLU A 173 -20.40 51.06 -32.06
CA GLU A 173 -21.09 52.13 -31.33
C GLU A 173 -22.34 51.61 -30.59
N LYS A 174 -22.77 52.34 -29.55
CA LYS A 174 -24.20 52.51 -29.12
C LYS A 174 -24.97 51.26 -28.62
N ASP A 175 -26.06 51.38 -27.85
CA ASP A 175 -26.58 52.43 -26.94
C ASP A 175 -27.68 51.78 -26.04
N ARG A 176 -28.20 52.57 -25.08
CA ARG A 176 -29.57 52.50 -24.48
C ARG A 176 -29.76 51.66 -23.19
N HIS A 177 -29.94 52.41 -22.08
CA HIS A 177 -31.06 52.39 -21.11
C HIS A 177 -31.60 51.04 -20.57
N ARG A 178 -31.88 50.87 -19.27
CA ARG A 178 -32.36 51.78 -18.19
C ARG A 178 -31.74 51.38 -16.82
N ASP A 179 -31.34 52.30 -15.95
CA ASP A 179 -32.09 52.92 -14.82
C ASP A 179 -32.49 51.86 -13.74
N ARG A 180 -32.23 51.96 -12.42
CA ARG A 180 -31.84 53.05 -11.47
C ARG A 180 -30.94 52.47 -10.34
N ASP A 181 -29.88 53.15 -9.88
CA ASP A 181 -29.78 54.15 -8.77
C ASP A 181 -30.07 53.58 -7.35
N ARG A 182 -29.32 53.87 -6.27
CA ARG A 182 -28.44 55.01 -5.89
C ARG A 182 -27.09 54.51 -5.28
N GLU A 183 -25.90 55.05 -5.58
CA GLU A 183 -25.25 56.33 -5.15
C GLU A 183 -24.89 56.41 -3.64
N LYS A 184 -23.76 56.99 -3.16
CA LYS A 184 -22.70 57.95 -3.65
C LYS A 184 -21.42 57.75 -2.77
N ASP A 185 -20.16 58.15 -3.05
CA ASP A 185 -19.41 58.64 -4.23
C ASP A 185 -17.92 58.14 -4.09
N LYS A 186 -16.76 58.83 -3.87
CA LYS A 186 -16.07 60.07 -4.36
C LYS A 186 -14.53 59.76 -4.32
N LYS A 187 -13.80 59.44 -5.40
CA LYS A 187 -13.23 60.24 -6.54
C LYS A 187 -11.95 61.06 -6.22
N ARG A 188 -10.96 61.36 -7.11
CA ARG A 188 -10.38 60.93 -8.45
C ARG A 188 -9.14 61.90 -8.72
N ARG A 189 -8.14 61.79 -9.64
CA ARG A 189 -7.75 60.89 -10.78
C ARG A 189 -6.28 61.14 -11.28
N HIS A 190 -5.58 60.10 -11.78
CA HIS A 190 -4.72 59.97 -13.01
C HIS A 190 -3.57 60.98 -13.39
N ARG A 191 -2.35 60.58 -13.86
CA ARG A 191 -1.87 60.07 -15.21
C ARG A 191 -1.86 61.17 -16.34
N SER A 192 -0.95 61.27 -17.34
CA SER A 192 0.12 60.39 -17.90
C SER A 192 1.01 61.03 -19.03
N ARG A 193 2.14 60.38 -19.42
CA ARG A 193 2.85 60.38 -20.77
C ARG A 193 3.60 61.65 -21.27
N SER A 194 4.46 61.65 -22.31
CA SER A 194 5.61 60.77 -22.74
C SER A 194 6.28 61.20 -24.09
N ARG A 195 7.63 61.12 -24.24
CA ARG A 195 8.45 61.10 -25.52
C ARG A 195 8.51 62.42 -26.37
N SER A 196 9.52 62.71 -27.23
CA SER A 196 10.93 62.23 -27.41
C SER A 196 11.75 62.98 -28.51
N ARG A 197 13.09 63.07 -28.34
CA ARG A 197 14.21 63.11 -29.35
C ARG A 197 14.62 64.39 -30.15
N SER A 198 15.97 64.51 -30.27
CA SER A 198 16.86 65.00 -31.37
C SER A 198 17.00 66.48 -31.80
N ARG A 199 18.06 67.12 -31.25
CA ARG A 199 19.26 67.75 -31.92
C ARG A 199 19.12 68.67 -33.17
N ARG A 200 19.64 69.91 -33.01
CA ARG A 200 20.57 70.69 -33.90
C ARG A 200 20.08 71.11 -35.32
N ASP A 201 20.54 72.19 -35.96
CA ASP A 201 21.58 73.22 -35.69
C ASP A 201 21.18 74.57 -36.35
N LYS A 202 21.74 75.70 -35.87
CA LYS A 202 22.52 76.73 -36.64
C LYS A 202 22.57 78.11 -35.96
N SER A 203 23.60 78.89 -36.26
CA SER A 203 23.88 80.21 -35.69
C SER A 203 24.42 81.22 -36.73
N SER A 204 24.39 82.51 -36.35
CA SER A 204 24.91 83.66 -37.09
C SER A 204 25.02 84.88 -36.16
N ARG A 205 25.93 85.86 -36.28
CA ARG A 205 27.17 85.98 -37.06
C ARG A 205 27.85 87.31 -36.68
N TRP A 206 28.91 87.29 -35.87
CA TRP A 206 30.01 88.29 -35.70
C TRP A 206 31.10 87.53 -34.89
N SER A 207 32.37 87.32 -35.27
CA SER A 207 33.42 88.12 -35.97
C SER A 207 34.35 88.81 -34.95
N ASP A 208 35.66 88.47 -34.83
CA ASP A 208 36.46 87.42 -35.49
C ASP A 208 37.74 87.05 -34.69
N ARG A 209 38.40 85.92 -35.03
CA ARG A 209 39.80 85.49 -34.71
C ARG A 209 40.26 85.25 -33.25
N SER A 210 40.37 83.95 -32.90
CA SER A 210 41.62 83.16 -32.65
C SER A 210 42.91 83.79 -32.07
N PRO A 211 43.82 83.04 -31.37
CA PRO A 211 43.76 81.64 -30.90
C PRO A 211 44.28 81.32 -29.44
N SER A 212 43.90 80.13 -28.92
CA SER A 212 44.63 79.13 -28.07
C SER A 212 46.04 79.44 -27.46
N PRO A 213 46.45 78.88 -26.28
CA PRO A 213 45.73 78.08 -25.23
C PRO A 213 46.13 78.37 -23.73
N ARG A 214 45.68 77.47 -22.81
CA ARG A 214 46.19 77.08 -21.45
C ARG A 214 45.57 77.64 -20.14
N ASP A 215 45.48 76.70 -19.18
CA ASP A 215 45.66 76.69 -17.72
C ASP A 215 44.74 77.42 -16.68
N ARG A 216 44.36 76.60 -15.67
CA ARG A 216 44.18 76.81 -14.20
C ARG A 216 43.07 77.69 -13.55
N GLU A 217 42.31 76.97 -12.69
CA GLU A 217 41.95 77.23 -11.27
C GLU A 217 41.23 78.52 -10.77
N SER A 218 40.15 78.27 -9.99
CA SER A 218 39.55 79.06 -8.89
C SER A 218 39.04 80.51 -9.16
N ASP A 219 38.04 81.05 -8.44
CA ASP A 219 37.55 80.72 -7.08
C ASP A 219 36.05 81.10 -6.84
N ARG A 220 35.49 80.60 -5.71
CA ARG A 220 34.31 81.08 -4.91
C ARG A 220 32.88 81.23 -5.48
N TRP A 221 31.95 80.57 -4.77
CA TRP A 221 30.74 81.09 -4.06
C TRP A 221 29.94 82.29 -4.64
N LYS A 222 28.60 82.39 -4.56
CA LYS A 222 27.56 81.75 -3.69
C LYS A 222 26.15 82.00 -4.35
N ASP A 223 24.96 81.57 -3.88
CA ASP A 223 24.49 80.77 -2.72
C ASP A 223 23.10 80.16 -2.99
N LYS A 224 22.75 79.05 -2.30
CA LYS A 224 21.43 78.74 -1.66
C LYS A 224 21.28 77.26 -1.26
N HIS A 225 21.38 76.99 0.03
CA HIS A 225 20.91 75.74 0.65
C HIS A 225 19.37 75.69 0.71
N VAL A 226 18.83 74.47 0.68
CA VAL A 226 17.56 74.10 1.34
C VAL A 226 17.79 72.75 2.02
N ASP A 227 18.06 72.78 3.32
CA ASP A 227 18.43 71.58 4.06
C ASP A 227 17.21 70.68 4.29
N ARG A 228 17.26 69.46 3.76
CA ARG A 228 16.31 68.39 4.12
C ARG A 228 17.02 67.45 5.11
N PRO A 229 16.48 67.21 6.32
CA PRO A 229 17.14 66.36 7.30
C PRO A 229 17.27 64.92 6.79
N PRO A 230 18.31 64.17 7.22
CA PRO A 230 18.42 62.75 6.92
C PRO A 230 17.20 61.97 7.46
N PRO A 231 16.74 60.91 6.77
CA PRO A 231 15.66 60.07 7.28
C PRO A 231 16.05 59.43 8.62
N GLU A 232 15.03 59.19 9.45
CA GLU A 232 15.21 58.73 10.83
C GLU A 232 15.24 57.20 10.94
N GLU A 233 14.72 56.51 9.92
CA GLU A 233 14.64 55.05 9.81
C GLU A 233 15.05 54.59 8.40
N PRO A 234 15.57 53.35 8.25
CA PRO A 234 15.92 52.79 6.94
C PRO A 234 14.68 52.30 6.16
N SER A 235 14.68 52.41 4.84
CA SER A 235 13.62 51.85 3.97
C SER A 235 13.96 50.44 3.47
N VAL A 236 12.96 49.56 3.46
CA VAL A 236 13.08 48.20 2.89
C VAL A 236 13.39 48.26 1.39
N GLY A 237 14.35 47.45 0.95
CA GLY A 237 14.77 47.34 -0.44
C GLY A 237 15.76 48.42 -0.91
N ASP A 238 16.04 49.44 -0.09
CA ASP A 238 17.12 50.41 -0.34
C ASP A 238 18.50 49.90 0.13
N ILE A 239 19.54 50.47 -0.46
CA ILE A 239 20.95 50.11 -0.24
C ILE A 239 21.61 51.22 0.56
N TYR A 240 22.25 50.84 1.66
CA TYR A 240 22.97 51.74 2.55
C TYR A 240 24.46 51.35 2.64
N ASN A 241 25.31 52.34 2.83
CA ASN A 241 26.67 52.09 3.32
C ASN A 241 26.59 51.69 4.79
N GLY A 242 27.38 50.71 5.20
CA GLY A 242 27.44 50.28 6.59
C GLY A 242 28.82 49.78 7.01
N LYS A 243 29.01 49.62 8.32
CA LYS A 243 30.25 49.19 8.94
C LYS A 243 30.02 47.95 9.80
N VAL A 244 30.82 46.91 9.60
CA VAL A 244 30.73 45.66 10.37
C VAL A 244 31.08 45.93 11.84
N THR A 245 30.11 45.83 12.75
CA THR A 245 30.31 46.08 14.20
C THR A 245 30.75 44.83 14.94
N SER A 246 30.19 43.67 14.58
CA SER A 246 30.52 42.38 15.20
C SER A 246 30.38 41.22 14.21
N ILE A 247 31.08 40.13 14.48
CA ILE A 247 31.05 38.89 13.68
C ILE A 247 30.71 37.75 14.64
N MET A 248 29.75 36.91 14.24
CA MET A 248 29.32 35.71 14.96
C MET A 248 29.32 34.50 14.02
N GLN A 249 29.22 33.29 14.56
CA GLN A 249 29.30 32.05 13.76
C GLN A 249 28.18 31.94 12.70
N PHE A 250 27.02 32.57 12.91
CA PHE A 250 25.86 32.55 12.01
C PHE A 250 25.72 33.79 11.10
N GLY A 251 26.58 34.82 11.25
CA GLY A 251 26.46 36.06 10.47
C GLY A 251 27.27 37.22 11.03
N CYS A 252 27.19 38.39 10.39
CA CYS A 252 27.82 39.63 10.87
C CYS A 252 26.78 40.74 11.11
N PHE A 253 27.02 41.56 12.12
CA PHE A 253 26.25 42.76 12.40
C PHE A 253 26.87 43.95 11.67
N VAL A 254 26.02 44.72 10.98
CA VAL A 254 26.41 45.90 10.19
C VAL A 254 25.60 47.10 10.68
N GLN A 255 26.30 48.13 11.15
CA GLN A 255 25.71 49.43 11.49
C GLN A 255 25.59 50.29 10.24
N LEU A 256 24.41 50.86 10.00
CA LEU A 256 24.15 51.68 8.81
C LEU A 256 24.67 53.11 9.02
N GLU A 257 25.41 53.64 8.04
CA GLU A 257 25.91 55.02 8.03
C GLU A 257 24.94 55.93 7.23
N GLY A 258 24.65 57.13 7.77
CA GLY A 258 23.84 58.16 7.08
C GLY A 258 22.42 58.39 7.61
N LEU A 259 21.98 57.68 8.64
CA LEU A 259 20.69 57.87 9.32
C LEU A 259 20.84 58.74 10.58
N ARG A 260 19.76 59.40 11.02
CA ARG A 260 19.75 60.20 12.27
C ARG A 260 19.92 59.36 13.55
N LYS A 261 19.43 58.11 13.53
CA LYS A 261 19.49 57.15 14.64
C LYS A 261 20.50 56.04 14.30
N ARG A 262 21.24 55.54 15.30
CA ARG A 262 22.07 54.34 15.11
C ARG A 262 21.18 53.12 14.90
N TRP A 263 21.26 52.52 13.72
CA TRP A 263 20.58 51.27 13.35
C TRP A 263 21.63 50.20 13.02
N GLU A 264 21.45 49.01 13.58
CA GLU A 264 22.28 47.83 13.27
C GLU A 264 21.40 46.69 12.76
N GLY A 265 21.90 45.96 11.77
CA GLY A 265 21.22 44.82 11.18
C GLY A 265 22.13 43.62 11.00
N LEU A 266 21.53 42.43 10.95
CA LEU A 266 22.24 41.17 10.80
C LEU A 266 22.26 40.75 9.32
N VAL A 267 23.45 40.48 8.79
CA VAL A 267 23.66 39.73 7.56
C VAL A 267 23.91 38.26 7.94
N HIS A 268 22.99 37.37 7.60
CA HIS A 268 23.14 35.93 7.85
C HIS A 268 24.23 35.32 6.94
N ILE A 269 24.89 34.25 7.38
CA ILE A 269 25.98 33.58 6.64
C ILE A 269 25.60 33.20 5.19
N SER A 270 24.31 32.94 4.92
CA SER A 270 23.76 32.63 3.59
C SER A 270 23.60 33.84 2.64
N GLU A 271 23.67 35.06 3.16
CA GLU A 271 23.44 36.33 2.45
C GLU A 271 24.73 37.20 2.37
N LEU A 272 25.89 36.61 2.72
CA LEU A 272 27.21 37.26 2.73
C LEU A 272 27.96 37.17 1.39
N ARG A 273 27.75 36.10 0.59
CA ARG A 273 28.38 35.92 -0.73
C ARG A 273 27.39 35.29 -1.72
N ARG A 274 27.50 35.63 -3.01
CA ARG A 274 26.66 35.12 -4.10
C ARG A 274 26.99 33.68 -4.53
N GLU A 275 28.27 33.32 -4.50
CA GLU A 275 28.79 32.06 -5.06
C GLU A 275 29.69 31.33 -4.05
N GLY A 276 29.57 30.00 -3.99
CA GLY A 276 30.22 29.16 -2.96
C GLY A 276 29.47 29.14 -1.63
N ARG A 277 29.72 28.10 -0.81
CA ARG A 277 29.25 28.05 0.59
C ARG A 277 30.30 28.70 1.49
N VAL A 278 29.88 29.67 2.30
CA VAL A 278 30.71 30.26 3.36
C VAL A 278 30.70 29.31 4.55
N ALA A 279 31.87 28.84 4.99
CA ALA A 279 32.01 27.96 6.16
C ALA A 279 32.18 28.76 7.45
N ASN A 280 33.05 29.78 7.46
CA ASN A 280 33.18 30.75 8.53
C ASN A 280 32.96 32.18 8.00
N VAL A 281 32.29 33.03 8.80
CA VAL A 281 32.01 34.43 8.43
C VAL A 281 33.28 35.29 8.38
N ALA A 282 34.28 34.96 9.23
CA ALA A 282 35.55 35.70 9.31
C ALA A 282 36.39 35.63 8.02
N ASP A 283 36.19 34.61 7.19
CA ASP A 283 36.89 34.43 5.91
C ASP A 283 36.40 35.41 4.82
N VAL A 284 35.29 36.11 5.08
CA VAL A 284 34.58 36.97 4.11
C VAL A 284 34.51 38.43 4.55
N VAL A 285 34.43 38.69 5.86
CA VAL A 285 34.37 40.05 6.42
C VAL A 285 35.23 40.21 7.67
N SER A 286 35.84 41.40 7.81
CA SER A 286 36.61 41.81 8.98
C SER A 286 35.86 42.83 9.84
N LYS A 287 36.08 42.79 11.16
CA LYS A 287 35.46 43.73 12.11
C LYS A 287 35.93 45.16 11.80
N GLY A 288 34.98 46.08 11.61
CA GLY A 288 35.23 47.46 11.22
C GLY A 288 35.32 47.72 9.71
N GLN A 289 35.23 46.69 8.87
CA GLN A 289 35.16 46.84 7.41
C GLN A 289 33.90 47.61 6.99
N ARG A 290 34.02 48.44 5.94
CA ARG A 290 32.88 49.09 5.28
C ARG A 290 32.35 48.21 4.16
N VAL A 291 31.03 48.08 4.09
CA VAL A 291 30.27 47.23 3.17
C VAL A 291 29.01 47.96 2.69
N LYS A 292 28.47 47.55 1.54
CA LYS A 292 27.17 48.02 1.05
C LYS A 292 26.13 46.93 1.30
N VAL A 293 25.01 47.30 1.91
CA VAL A 293 23.99 46.36 2.38
C VAL A 293 22.60 46.80 1.96
N LYS A 294 21.80 45.85 1.47
CA LYS A 294 20.38 46.03 1.15
C LYS A 294 19.53 45.61 2.34
N VAL A 295 18.56 46.44 2.71
CA VAL A 295 17.58 46.09 3.75
C VAL A 295 16.56 45.11 3.18
N LEU A 296 16.46 43.91 3.75
CA LEU A 296 15.51 42.89 3.29
C LEU A 296 14.15 42.99 4.01
N SER A 297 14.18 43.14 5.34
CA SER A 297 12.98 43.21 6.18
C SER A 297 13.30 43.78 7.57
N PHE A 298 12.24 44.16 8.27
CA PHE A 298 12.24 44.48 9.70
C PHE A 298 11.43 43.40 10.42
N THR A 299 11.85 43.03 11.64
CA THR A 299 11.10 42.13 12.52
C THR A 299 11.19 42.67 13.93
N GLY A 300 10.20 43.49 14.30
CA GLY A 300 10.25 44.34 15.48
C GLY A 300 11.48 45.25 15.44
N SER A 301 12.32 45.19 16.47
CA SER A 301 13.56 45.97 16.59
C SER A 301 14.76 45.42 15.80
N LYS A 302 14.61 44.30 15.07
CA LYS A 302 15.72 43.63 14.37
C LYS A 302 15.65 43.85 12.87
N THR A 303 16.74 44.34 12.30
CA THR A 303 16.90 44.58 10.85
C THR A 303 17.62 43.40 10.17
N SER A 304 17.04 42.85 9.10
CA SER A 304 17.69 41.82 8.27
C SER A 304 18.29 42.44 7.01
N LEU A 305 19.57 42.14 6.76
CA LEU A 305 20.38 42.75 5.70
C LEU A 305 20.97 41.68 4.76
N SER A 306 21.22 42.04 3.50
CA SER A 306 21.99 41.23 2.54
C SER A 306 23.14 42.02 1.94
N MET A 307 24.31 41.37 1.83
CA MET A 307 25.44 41.83 1.02
C MET A 307 25.40 41.17 -0.38
N LYS A 308 24.84 39.98 -0.49
CA LYS A 308 24.74 39.16 -1.72
C LYS A 308 23.95 39.83 -2.85
N ASP A 309 22.90 40.58 -2.52
CA ASP A 309 22.07 41.31 -3.49
C ASP A 309 22.70 42.65 -3.96
N VAL A 310 23.90 43.02 -3.50
CA VAL A 310 24.53 44.33 -3.76
C VAL A 310 25.97 44.17 -4.24
N ASP A 311 26.31 44.79 -5.37
CA ASP A 311 27.70 44.94 -5.76
C ASP A 311 28.42 45.90 -4.81
N GLN A 312 29.48 45.41 -4.14
CA GLN A 312 30.25 46.17 -3.18
C GLN A 312 31.05 47.30 -3.84
N GLU A 313 31.52 47.12 -5.08
CA GLU A 313 32.33 48.12 -5.79
C GLU A 313 31.44 49.21 -6.42
N THR A 314 30.54 48.85 -7.32
CA THR A 314 29.66 49.84 -7.99
C THR A 314 28.56 50.36 -7.08
N GLY A 315 28.00 49.51 -6.22
CA GLY A 315 26.78 49.81 -5.44
C GLY A 315 25.47 49.56 -6.18
N GLU A 316 25.50 48.93 -7.36
CA GLU A 316 24.29 48.56 -8.09
C GLU A 316 23.53 47.41 -7.42
N ASP A 317 22.19 47.46 -7.52
CA ASP A 317 21.29 46.41 -7.05
C ASP A 317 21.34 45.23 -8.01
N LEU A 318 22.00 44.14 -7.61
CA LEU A 318 22.16 42.93 -8.42
C LEU A 318 20.86 42.10 -8.53
N ASN A 319 19.84 42.43 -7.72
CA ASN A 319 18.58 41.69 -7.66
C ASN A 319 17.37 42.62 -7.45
N PRO A 320 17.05 43.49 -8.43
CA PRO A 320 16.02 44.52 -8.30
C PRO A 320 14.59 43.95 -8.24
N ASN A 321 14.37 42.71 -8.69
CA ASN A 321 13.06 42.06 -8.62
C ASN A 321 12.63 41.75 -7.18
N ARG A 322 13.55 41.58 -6.22
CA ARG A 322 13.22 41.33 -4.80
C ARG A 322 12.40 42.48 -4.18
N ARG A 323 12.47 43.70 -4.74
CA ARG A 323 11.61 44.85 -4.38
C ARG A 323 10.12 44.67 -4.68
N ARG A 324 9.73 43.69 -5.51
CA ARG A 324 8.32 43.44 -5.88
C ARG A 324 7.59 42.46 -4.97
N ASN A 325 8.32 41.67 -4.20
CA ASN A 325 7.76 40.64 -3.31
C ASN A 325 7.65 41.14 -1.85
N ALA A 326 7.81 42.45 -1.61
CA ALA A 326 7.54 43.12 -0.34
C ALA A 326 6.17 43.81 -0.36
N GLY A 327 5.13 43.08 -0.79
CA GLY A 327 3.74 43.42 -0.51
C GLY A 327 3.31 42.82 0.83
N PRO A 328 2.21 43.30 1.46
CA PRO A 328 1.74 42.81 2.75
C PRO A 328 0.95 41.48 2.65
N ASP A 329 1.32 40.61 1.72
CA ASP A 329 0.62 39.36 1.39
C ASP A 329 1.65 38.35 0.88
N GLY A 330 2.01 37.38 1.73
CA GLY A 330 3.26 36.60 1.63
C GLY A 330 3.18 35.29 0.83
N GLY A 331 2.06 35.00 0.18
CA GLY A 331 1.72 33.66 -0.29
C GLY A 331 2.15 33.29 -1.72
N ASP A 332 3.45 33.17 -2.05
CA ASP A 332 3.85 32.48 -3.30
C ASP A 332 5.31 31.90 -3.41
N GLU A 333 5.83 31.21 -2.38
CA GLU A 333 7.05 30.37 -2.50
C GLU A 333 6.84 28.87 -2.11
N ILE A 334 5.60 28.36 -2.24
CA ILE A 334 5.25 26.97 -1.86
C ILE A 334 5.21 26.00 -3.05
N SER A 335 5.24 26.50 -4.29
CA SER A 335 4.92 25.76 -5.53
C SER A 335 5.87 24.62 -5.95
N MET A 336 6.96 24.35 -5.22
CA MET A 336 7.83 23.18 -5.42
C MET A 336 8.04 22.29 -4.17
N ARG A 337 7.11 22.30 -3.20
CA ARG A 337 7.17 21.41 -2.02
C ARG A 337 6.02 20.39 -2.00
N ASN A 338 6.37 19.11 -1.80
CA ASN A 338 5.40 18.01 -1.68
C ASN A 338 4.47 18.26 -0.46
N PRO A 339 3.13 18.41 -0.63
CA PRO A 339 2.25 18.94 0.42
C PRO A 339 2.01 18.00 1.60
N ASP A 340 2.30 16.70 1.45
CA ASP A 340 2.04 15.65 2.44
C ASP A 340 3.30 15.23 3.23
N ARG A 341 4.41 15.99 3.14
CA ARG A 341 5.61 15.75 3.94
C ARG A 341 5.40 16.30 5.36
N PRO A 342 5.60 15.52 6.44
CA PRO A 342 5.40 16.02 7.80
C PRO A 342 6.35 17.19 8.10
N SER A 343 5.74 18.34 8.40
CA SER A 343 6.39 19.50 8.98
C SER A 343 6.45 19.32 10.50
N ASN A 344 7.51 18.65 10.99
CA ASN A 344 8.12 18.88 12.31
C ASN A 344 9.32 17.93 12.55
N LEU A 345 10.52 18.37 12.15
CA LEU A 345 11.79 17.86 12.67
C LEU A 345 12.79 19.02 12.77
N ASN A 346 12.54 19.89 13.74
CA ASN A 346 13.51 20.80 14.36
C ASN A 346 13.18 20.83 15.86
N LEU A 347 14.18 20.68 16.72
CA LEU A 347 14.04 21.05 18.14
C LEU A 347 14.24 22.56 18.24
N GLY A 348 13.39 23.24 19.01
CA GLY A 348 13.47 24.69 19.29
C GLY A 348 12.58 25.55 18.38
N HIS A 349 11.62 26.23 19.02
CA HIS A 349 10.70 27.27 18.51
C HIS A 349 10.01 27.02 17.15
N ALA A 350 8.68 26.86 17.21
CA ALA A 350 7.82 26.93 16.05
C ALA A 350 7.48 28.40 15.71
N PRO A 351 7.49 28.81 14.43
CA PRO A 351 6.79 30.00 13.97
C PRO A 351 5.32 29.67 13.67
N GLU A 352 4.44 30.65 13.85
CA GLU A 352 3.01 30.55 13.52
C GLU A 352 2.77 30.69 12.01
N LEU A 353 1.61 30.22 11.55
CA LEU A 353 1.09 30.44 10.20
C LEU A 353 -0.42 30.72 10.27
N GLU A 354 -0.86 31.66 9.45
CA GLU A 354 -2.16 32.32 9.56
C GLU A 354 -3.36 31.42 9.18
N GLN A 355 -4.53 31.72 9.74
CA GLN A 355 -5.82 31.16 9.35
C GLN A 355 -6.93 32.19 9.64
N ASP A 356 -8.03 32.15 8.88
CA ASP A 356 -9.04 33.22 8.79
C ASP A 356 -9.59 33.78 10.13
N ASP A 357 -9.92 35.07 10.12
CA ASP A 357 -10.52 35.82 11.22
C ASP A 357 -11.80 35.15 11.77
N THR A 358 -11.73 34.52 12.95
CA THR A 358 -12.80 34.61 13.95
C THR A 358 -12.34 34.16 15.35
N LEU A 359 -12.31 35.13 16.29
CA LEU A 359 -12.15 34.93 17.75
C LEU A 359 -10.85 34.23 18.19
N GLU A 360 -9.77 35.00 18.29
CA GLU A 360 -8.60 34.59 19.09
C GLU A 360 -9.00 34.32 20.55
N ARG A 361 -8.74 33.10 21.03
CA ARG A 361 -8.66 32.81 22.46
C ARG A 361 -7.19 32.52 22.79
N LYS A 362 -6.53 33.45 23.49
CA LYS A 362 -5.17 33.26 24.04
C LYS A 362 -5.15 31.93 24.82
N ARG A 363 -4.08 31.13 24.67
CA ARG A 363 -3.94 29.87 25.42
C ARG A 363 -3.74 30.15 26.91
N LEU A 364 -4.72 29.79 27.73
CA LEU A 364 -4.56 29.66 29.18
C LEU A 364 -3.41 28.71 29.51
N THR A 365 -2.58 29.08 30.47
CA THR A 365 -1.55 28.19 31.05
C THR A 365 -2.24 27.06 31.81
N LYS A 366 -1.94 25.80 31.48
CA LYS A 366 -2.51 24.65 32.21
C LYS A 366 -1.90 24.56 33.62
N ILE A 367 -2.67 25.00 34.60
CA ILE A 367 -2.49 24.83 36.04
C ILE A 367 -2.67 23.34 36.40
N SER A 368 -1.94 22.82 37.39
CA SER A 368 -2.16 21.45 37.88
C SER A 368 -3.36 21.34 38.83
N ASP A 369 -3.94 20.14 38.98
CA ASP A 369 -5.12 19.95 39.84
C ASP A 369 -4.93 20.38 41.32
N PRO A 370 -3.76 20.15 41.97
CA PRO A 370 -3.51 20.66 43.31
C PRO A 370 -3.52 22.19 43.36
N GLU A 371 -2.84 22.86 42.44
CA GLU A 371 -2.81 24.33 42.36
C GLU A 371 -4.23 24.89 42.07
N LYS A 372 -4.99 24.26 41.17
CA LYS A 372 -6.39 24.63 40.87
C LYS A 372 -7.30 24.44 42.09
N TRP A 373 -7.01 23.49 42.98
CA TRP A 373 -7.70 23.32 44.26
C TRP A 373 -7.27 24.37 45.30
N GLU A 374 -5.97 24.63 45.46
CA GLU A 374 -5.43 25.63 46.39
C GLU A 374 -5.91 27.06 46.04
N ILE A 375 -5.85 27.44 44.76
CA ILE A 375 -6.40 28.70 44.24
C ILE A 375 -7.91 28.80 44.55
N LYS A 376 -8.66 27.71 44.40
CA LYS A 376 -10.10 27.67 44.73
C LYS A 376 -10.36 27.85 46.23
N GLN A 377 -9.48 27.35 47.12
CA GLN A 377 -9.55 27.64 48.56
C GLN A 377 -9.18 29.10 48.87
N MET A 378 -8.13 29.63 48.24
CA MET A 378 -7.68 31.02 48.41
C MET A 378 -8.74 32.03 47.96
N ILE A 379 -9.47 31.73 46.89
CA ILE A 379 -10.64 32.49 46.43
C ILE A 379 -11.81 32.36 47.42
N ALA A 380 -12.13 31.14 47.89
CA ALA A 380 -13.21 30.91 48.86
C ALA A 380 -12.94 31.60 50.22
N ALA A 381 -11.68 31.79 50.58
CA ALA A 381 -11.24 32.53 51.77
C ALA A 381 -11.11 34.05 51.55
N ASN A 382 -11.40 34.58 50.35
CA ASN A 382 -11.16 35.98 49.95
C ASN A 382 -9.70 36.44 50.16
N VAL A 383 -8.73 35.51 50.12
CA VAL A 383 -7.29 35.82 50.27
C VAL A 383 -6.68 36.27 48.94
N LEU A 384 -7.15 35.71 47.82
CA LEU A 384 -6.67 36.04 46.48
C LEU A 384 -7.42 37.26 45.91
N SER A 385 -6.70 38.27 45.41
CA SER A 385 -7.31 39.41 44.72
C SER A 385 -7.74 39.03 43.29
N LYS A 386 -8.64 39.81 42.68
CA LYS A 386 -9.16 39.54 41.33
C LYS A 386 -8.11 39.67 40.23
N GLU A 387 -7.06 40.45 40.48
CA GLU A 387 -5.91 40.66 39.58
C GLU A 387 -4.95 39.46 39.60
N GLU A 388 -5.00 38.65 40.65
CA GLU A 388 -4.22 37.40 40.81
C GLU A 388 -5.00 36.15 40.35
N PHE A 389 -6.20 36.32 39.75
CA PHE A 389 -6.96 35.19 39.21
C PHE A 389 -6.29 34.69 37.92
N PRO A 390 -6.09 33.37 37.72
CA PRO A 390 -5.41 32.86 36.51
C PRO A 390 -6.13 33.15 35.18
N ASP A 391 -7.42 33.48 35.24
CA ASP A 391 -8.27 33.81 34.09
C ASP A 391 -8.37 35.35 33.85
N PHE A 392 -7.50 36.15 34.49
CA PHE A 392 -7.45 37.61 34.39
C PHE A 392 -6.44 38.08 33.32
N ASP A 393 -6.85 39.02 32.46
CA ASP A 393 -6.03 39.64 31.40
C ASP A 393 -6.16 41.16 31.52
N ASP A 394 -5.04 41.88 31.67
CA ASP A 394 -5.00 43.34 31.96
C ASP A 394 -5.83 44.20 30.98
N GLU A 395 -6.03 43.71 29.76
CA GLU A 395 -6.73 44.41 28.67
C GLU A 395 -8.24 44.10 28.60
N THR A 396 -8.72 43.00 29.23
CA THR A 396 -10.13 42.56 29.15
C THR A 396 -10.79 42.20 30.49
N GLY A 397 -10.02 42.12 31.58
CA GLY A 397 -10.49 41.72 32.91
C GLY A 397 -10.53 40.20 33.08
N ILE A 398 -11.47 39.69 33.89
CA ILE A 398 -11.69 38.24 34.01
C ILE A 398 -12.37 37.77 32.72
N LEU A 399 -11.70 36.92 31.95
CA LEU A 399 -12.24 36.35 30.72
C LEU A 399 -13.55 35.59 31.01
N PRO A 400 -14.61 35.77 30.19
CA PRO A 400 -15.81 34.97 30.34
C PRO A 400 -15.47 33.49 30.17
N LYS A 401 -15.84 32.67 31.15
CA LYS A 401 -15.74 31.21 31.04
C LYS A 401 -16.47 30.78 29.77
N VAL A 402 -15.71 30.21 28.85
CA VAL A 402 -16.22 29.11 28.03
C VAL A 402 -16.57 28.01 29.01
N ASP A 403 -17.76 27.44 28.90
CA ASP A 403 -18.27 26.50 29.89
C ASP A 403 -17.28 25.33 30.09
N ASP A 404 -16.92 25.03 31.35
CA ASP A 404 -16.03 23.91 31.69
C ASP A 404 -16.63 22.53 31.30
N GLU A 405 -17.84 22.50 30.71
CA GLU A 405 -18.51 21.33 30.11
C GLU A 405 -17.71 20.66 28.98
N GLU A 406 -16.70 21.31 28.39
CA GLU A 406 -15.81 20.65 27.42
C GLU A 406 -14.86 19.61 28.04
N ASP A 407 -14.59 19.68 29.34
CA ASP A 407 -13.78 18.71 30.11
C ASP A 407 -14.66 17.78 31.00
N GLU A 408 -15.99 17.70 30.79
CA GLU A 408 -16.80 16.66 31.45
C GLU A 408 -16.46 15.26 30.90
N ASP A 409 -16.22 14.32 31.83
CA ASP A 409 -15.91 12.90 31.58
C ASP A 409 -17.06 12.19 30.85
N LEU A 410 -17.10 12.33 29.52
CA LEU A 410 -18.23 11.99 28.66
C LEU A 410 -18.39 10.47 28.51
N GLU A 411 -18.97 9.86 29.54
CA GLU A 411 -19.19 8.42 29.68
C GLU A 411 -20.29 7.94 28.74
N ILE A 412 -19.98 6.88 28.00
CA ILE A 412 -20.87 6.26 27.02
C ILE A 412 -21.33 4.92 27.58
N GLU A 413 -22.64 4.70 27.67
CA GLU A 413 -23.23 3.39 27.93
C GLU A 413 -23.71 2.74 26.63
N LEU A 414 -23.73 1.40 26.61
CA LEU A 414 -24.37 0.62 25.55
C LEU A 414 -25.90 0.72 25.65
N VAL A 415 -26.57 0.60 24.50
CA VAL A 415 -28.03 0.44 24.40
C VAL A 415 -28.36 -1.05 24.53
N GLU A 416 -29.20 -1.43 25.51
CA GLU A 416 -29.54 -2.83 25.82
C GLU A 416 -30.84 -3.31 25.14
N GLU A 417 -31.33 -2.59 24.11
CA GLU A 417 -32.61 -2.89 23.45
C GLU A 417 -32.44 -3.85 22.26
N GLU A 418 -33.10 -5.01 22.32
CA GLU A 418 -33.09 -6.01 21.24
C GLU A 418 -33.82 -5.51 19.97
N PRO A 419 -33.23 -5.67 18.76
CA PRO A 419 -33.88 -5.32 17.48
C PRO A 419 -35.25 -5.98 17.33
N PRO A 420 -36.28 -5.29 16.78
CA PRO A 420 -37.66 -5.79 16.77
C PRO A 420 -37.84 -7.20 16.20
N PHE A 421 -37.13 -7.53 15.12
CA PHE A 421 -37.16 -8.84 14.45
C PHE A 421 -36.35 -9.96 15.14
N LEU A 422 -35.57 -9.66 16.18
CA LEU A 422 -34.79 -10.66 16.95
C LEU A 422 -35.34 -10.94 18.35
N ARG A 423 -36.38 -10.21 18.79
CA ARG A 423 -36.89 -10.22 20.17
C ARG A 423 -37.15 -11.64 20.69
N GLY A 424 -36.41 -12.02 21.72
CA GLY A 424 -36.51 -13.34 22.37
C GLY A 424 -35.60 -14.43 21.80
N HIS A 425 -35.10 -14.31 20.57
CA HIS A 425 -34.10 -15.25 20.04
C HIS A 425 -32.71 -15.02 20.66
N THR A 426 -32.31 -13.75 20.86
CA THR A 426 -30.99 -13.37 21.40
C THR A 426 -30.71 -13.98 22.78
N LYS A 427 -31.74 -14.12 23.61
CA LYS A 427 -31.63 -14.73 24.94
C LYS A 427 -31.44 -16.25 24.90
N GLN A 428 -32.02 -16.94 23.91
CA GLN A 428 -31.80 -18.37 23.72
C GLN A 428 -30.40 -18.68 23.18
N SER A 429 -29.80 -17.78 22.40
CA SER A 429 -28.40 -17.94 21.95
C SER A 429 -27.37 -17.77 23.07
N MET A 430 -27.64 -16.99 24.12
CA MET A 430 -26.71 -16.80 25.25
C MET A 430 -26.37 -18.10 25.98
N ASP A 431 -27.34 -19.00 26.13
CA ASP A 431 -27.18 -20.28 26.85
C ASP A 431 -26.50 -21.38 26.01
N MET A 432 -26.35 -21.19 24.70
CA MET A 432 -25.73 -22.19 23.83
C MET A 432 -24.21 -22.23 24.01
N SER A 433 -23.63 -23.44 23.98
CA SER A 433 -22.17 -23.61 23.98
C SER A 433 -21.59 -23.38 22.57
N PRO A 434 -20.45 -22.67 22.42
CA PRO A 434 -19.80 -22.49 21.12
C PRO A 434 -19.38 -23.82 20.50
N VAL A 435 -19.24 -23.86 19.17
CA VAL A 435 -18.92 -25.07 18.41
C VAL A 435 -17.60 -25.68 18.87
N LYS A 436 -17.64 -26.94 19.30
CA LYS A 436 -16.45 -27.72 19.67
C LYS A 436 -15.66 -28.12 18.42
N ILE A 437 -14.67 -27.30 18.08
CA ILE A 437 -13.74 -27.54 16.97
C ILE A 437 -12.79 -28.72 17.27
N VAL A 438 -12.57 -29.02 18.55
CA VAL A 438 -11.78 -30.18 19.01
C VAL A 438 -12.72 -31.18 19.68
N LYS A 439 -12.59 -32.45 19.30
CA LYS A 439 -13.41 -33.58 19.80
C LYS A 439 -13.21 -33.82 21.30
N ASN A 440 -11.95 -33.91 21.72
CA ASN A 440 -11.52 -34.09 23.12
C ASN A 440 -10.59 -32.93 23.52
N PRO A 441 -11.07 -31.90 24.26
CA PRO A 441 -10.22 -30.76 24.65
C PRO A 441 -9.08 -31.17 25.59
N ASP A 442 -9.29 -32.21 26.41
CA ASP A 442 -8.29 -32.73 27.35
C ASP A 442 -7.35 -33.77 26.73
N GLY A 443 -7.47 -34.04 25.43
CA GLY A 443 -6.68 -35.05 24.69
C GLY A 443 -5.20 -34.73 24.56
N SER A 444 -4.39 -35.75 24.26
CA SER A 444 -2.93 -35.63 24.13
C SER A 444 -2.51 -34.65 23.03
N LEU A 445 -3.23 -34.63 21.89
CA LEU A 445 -2.98 -33.67 20.80
C LEU A 445 -3.28 -32.23 21.24
N SER A 446 -4.35 -32.04 22.01
CA SER A 446 -4.78 -30.73 22.52
C SER A 446 -3.76 -30.15 23.50
N GLN A 447 -3.22 -30.99 24.39
CA GLN A 447 -2.16 -30.61 25.32
C GLN A 447 -0.86 -30.23 24.60
N ALA A 448 -0.44 -31.00 23.58
CA ALA A 448 0.74 -30.69 22.76
C ALA A 448 0.59 -29.35 21.98
N ALA A 449 -0.61 -29.05 21.47
CA ALA A 449 -0.87 -27.76 20.81
C ALA A 449 -0.75 -26.56 21.76
N MET A 450 -1.21 -26.70 23.02
CA MET A 450 -1.03 -25.67 24.05
C MET A 450 0.45 -25.55 24.47
N MET A 451 1.12 -26.68 24.71
CA MET A 451 2.52 -26.70 25.14
C MET A 451 3.46 -26.11 24.09
N GLN A 452 3.31 -26.43 22.80
CA GLN A 452 4.11 -25.81 21.75
C GLN A 452 3.90 -24.29 21.68
N SER A 453 2.70 -23.79 21.96
CA SER A 453 2.42 -22.35 22.00
C SER A 453 3.19 -21.65 23.13
N ALA A 454 3.46 -22.34 24.24
CA ALA A 454 4.34 -21.87 25.31
C ALA A 454 5.83 -22.02 24.94
N LEU A 455 6.26 -23.16 24.40
CA LEU A 455 7.64 -23.41 23.98
C LEU A 455 8.10 -22.45 22.87
N ALA A 456 7.23 -22.10 21.92
CA ALA A 456 7.52 -21.11 20.88
C ALA A 456 7.68 -19.69 21.45
N LYS A 457 6.98 -19.36 22.54
CA LYS A 457 7.17 -18.12 23.29
C LYS A 457 8.51 -18.14 24.04
N GLU A 458 8.81 -19.21 24.76
CA GLU A 458 10.07 -19.39 25.50
C GLU A 458 11.29 -19.34 24.56
N ARG A 459 11.25 -20.05 23.42
CA ARG A 459 12.27 -19.98 22.34
C ARG A 459 12.48 -18.56 21.83
N ARG A 460 11.41 -17.76 21.72
CA ARG A 460 11.48 -16.35 21.30
C ARG A 460 12.11 -15.47 22.37
N GLU A 461 11.71 -15.64 23.63
CA GLU A 461 12.25 -14.89 24.78
C GLU A 461 13.72 -15.24 25.00
N LEU A 462 14.12 -16.51 24.86
CA LEU A 462 15.52 -16.94 24.85
C LEU A 462 16.32 -16.33 23.69
N LYS A 463 15.80 -16.34 22.45
CA LYS A 463 16.52 -15.75 21.30
C LYS A 463 16.62 -14.23 21.38
N GLN A 464 15.67 -13.56 22.02
CA GLN A 464 15.76 -12.14 22.34
C GLN A 464 16.80 -11.88 23.44
N ALA A 465 16.73 -12.60 24.56
CA ALA A 465 17.68 -12.47 25.66
C ALA A 465 19.13 -12.80 25.24
N ALA A 466 19.31 -13.78 24.35
CA ALA A 466 20.62 -14.10 23.76
C ALA A 466 21.16 -12.93 22.92
N ARG A 467 20.32 -12.28 22.10
CA ARG A 467 20.71 -11.09 21.32
C ARG A 467 21.00 -9.88 22.23
N GLU A 468 20.21 -9.69 23.28
CA GLU A 468 20.43 -8.63 24.27
C GLU A 468 21.75 -8.87 25.02
N ALA A 469 22.04 -10.12 25.41
CA ALA A 469 23.33 -10.52 25.99
C ALA A 469 24.51 -10.40 25.00
N GLU A 470 24.33 -10.72 23.72
CA GLU A 470 25.33 -10.44 22.68
C GLU A 470 25.61 -8.93 22.58
N MET A 471 24.57 -8.09 22.57
CA MET A 471 24.73 -6.63 22.52
C MET A 471 25.39 -6.05 23.78
N ASP A 472 25.09 -6.58 24.96
CA ASP A 472 25.77 -6.21 26.21
C ASP A 472 27.21 -6.77 26.31
N SER A 473 27.52 -7.87 25.60
CA SER A 473 28.88 -8.42 25.50
C SER A 473 29.80 -7.56 24.63
N ILE A 474 29.25 -6.71 23.75
CA ILE A 474 30.02 -5.69 23.02
C ILE A 474 30.54 -4.66 24.06
N PRO A 475 31.87 -4.51 24.25
CA PRO A 475 32.39 -3.71 25.34
C PRO A 475 31.91 -2.25 25.30
N MET A 476 31.22 -1.81 26.35
CA MET A 476 30.63 -0.46 26.50
C MET A 476 31.66 0.69 26.59
N GLY A 477 32.92 0.47 26.19
CA GLY A 477 33.98 1.48 26.08
C GLY A 477 33.94 2.29 24.77
N LEU A 478 33.32 1.79 23.70
CA LEU A 478 33.31 2.48 22.40
C LEU A 478 32.53 3.80 22.43
N ASN A 479 31.41 3.86 23.17
CA ASN A 479 30.59 5.07 23.27
C ASN A 479 31.15 6.13 24.24
N LYS A 480 32.08 5.74 25.13
CA LYS A 480 32.64 6.65 26.14
C LYS A 480 33.60 7.68 25.55
N HIS A 481 34.21 7.36 24.42
CA HIS A 481 35.04 8.28 23.62
C HIS A 481 34.25 9.38 22.88
N TRP A 482 32.91 9.35 22.92
CA TRP A 482 32.07 10.38 22.29
C TRP A 482 31.75 11.58 23.20
N VAL A 483 32.15 11.50 24.48
CA VAL A 483 31.86 12.54 25.50
C VAL A 483 33.11 13.38 25.84
N ASP A 484 34.28 13.02 25.32
CA ASP A 484 35.52 13.77 25.48
C ASP A 484 35.81 14.64 24.23
N PRO A 485 35.98 15.97 24.36
CA PRO A 485 36.33 16.83 23.23
C PRO A 485 37.80 16.70 22.75
N LEU A 486 38.66 16.00 23.48
CA LEU A 486 40.12 15.87 23.20
C LEU A 486 40.62 14.41 23.26
N PRO A 487 40.17 13.51 22.35
CA PRO A 487 40.75 12.19 22.22
C PRO A 487 42.16 12.26 21.58
N ASP A 488 43.10 11.55 22.19
CA ASP A 488 44.50 11.41 21.78
C ASP A 488 44.68 10.83 20.37
N ALA A 489 45.87 11.04 19.81
CA ALA A 489 46.19 10.73 18.42
C ALA A 489 45.96 9.24 18.06
N ASP A 490 46.43 8.31 18.88
CA ASP A 490 46.31 6.87 18.62
C ASP A 490 44.86 6.38 18.62
N GLY A 491 43.99 6.99 19.44
CA GLY A 491 42.55 6.71 19.43
C GLY A 491 41.90 7.03 18.08
N ARG A 492 42.40 8.05 17.37
CA ARG A 492 41.94 8.40 16.01
C ARG A 492 42.44 7.39 14.98
N GLN A 493 43.65 6.86 15.13
CA GLN A 493 44.21 5.83 14.25
C GLN A 493 43.35 4.55 14.33
N ILE A 494 42.99 4.12 15.54
CA ILE A 494 42.12 2.95 15.77
C ILE A 494 40.70 3.21 15.21
N ALA A 495 40.10 4.37 15.51
CA ALA A 495 38.77 4.76 15.03
C ALA A 495 38.70 5.10 13.52
N ALA A 496 39.84 5.23 12.84
CA ALA A 496 39.96 5.34 11.39
C ALA A 496 40.15 3.96 10.74
N ASN A 497 40.98 3.09 11.32
CA ASN A 497 41.17 1.73 10.83
C ASN A 497 39.89 0.87 10.96
N MET A 498 39.14 1.02 12.06
CA MET A 498 37.77 0.48 12.20
C MET A 498 36.72 1.17 11.30
N ARG A 499 37.09 2.24 10.58
CA ARG A 499 36.24 2.87 9.56
C ARG A 499 36.55 2.36 8.14
N GLY A 500 37.75 1.82 7.93
CA GLY A 500 38.13 1.08 6.72
C GLY A 500 37.63 -0.37 6.72
N ILE A 501 37.62 -1.02 7.89
CA ILE A 501 36.84 -2.24 8.12
C ILE A 501 35.39 -1.83 8.35
N GLY A 502 34.63 -1.62 7.27
CA GLY A 502 33.19 -1.41 7.40
C GLY A 502 32.56 -2.55 8.18
N MET A 503 31.62 -2.25 9.09
CA MET A 503 30.80 -3.26 9.73
C MET A 503 30.24 -4.17 8.64
N MET A 504 30.60 -5.45 8.67
CA MET A 504 30.15 -6.41 7.67
C MET A 504 28.62 -6.29 7.56
N PRO A 505 28.06 -6.17 6.35
CA PRO A 505 26.63 -6.32 6.22
C PRO A 505 26.32 -7.75 6.67
N ASN A 506 25.65 -7.92 7.81
CA ASN A 506 24.98 -9.16 8.18
C ASN A 506 23.76 -9.33 7.26
N ASP A 507 24.08 -9.54 5.98
CA ASP A 507 23.78 -10.77 5.28
C ASP A 507 22.59 -11.55 5.85
N ILE A 508 21.58 -11.62 4.98
CA ILE A 508 20.51 -12.62 5.00
C ILE A 508 21.10 -13.96 5.50
N PRO A 509 20.50 -14.62 6.52
CA PRO A 509 21.03 -15.85 7.11
C PRO A 509 21.46 -16.87 6.05
N GLU A 510 22.58 -17.57 6.28
CA GLU A 510 23.20 -18.45 5.28
C GLU A 510 22.19 -19.43 4.65
N TRP A 511 21.31 -20.01 5.46
CA TRP A 511 20.24 -20.90 4.99
C TRP A 511 19.26 -20.21 4.03
N LYS A 512 18.90 -18.94 4.28
CA LYS A 512 18.07 -18.13 3.39
C LYS A 512 18.83 -17.74 2.12
N LYS A 513 20.12 -17.42 2.20
CA LYS A 513 20.95 -17.23 0.99
C LYS A 513 20.95 -18.49 0.11
N HIS A 514 21.10 -19.68 0.71
CA HIS A 514 21.08 -20.95 -0.01
C HIS A 514 19.70 -21.22 -0.64
N ALA A 515 18.62 -21.06 0.14
CA ALA A 515 17.25 -21.24 -0.30
C ALA A 515 16.80 -20.23 -1.38
N PHE A 516 17.46 -19.06 -1.50
CA PHE A 516 17.06 -18.00 -2.45
C PHE A 516 18.06 -17.74 -3.59
N GLY A 517 19.30 -18.24 -3.50
CA GLY A 517 20.28 -18.17 -4.59
C GLY A 517 19.96 -19.14 -5.73
N GLY A 518 19.60 -18.61 -6.90
CA GLY A 518 19.32 -19.39 -8.10
C GLY A 518 18.96 -18.52 -9.31
N ASN A 519 19.22 -19.02 -10.51
CA ASN A 519 18.84 -18.35 -11.76
C ASN A 519 17.31 -18.35 -11.96
N LYS A 520 16.81 -17.42 -12.80
CA LYS A 520 15.38 -17.22 -13.08
C LYS A 520 14.68 -18.54 -13.46
N ALA A 521 13.75 -18.98 -12.61
CA ALA A 521 13.07 -20.27 -12.76
C ALA A 521 12.22 -20.36 -14.04
N SER A 522 12.25 -21.53 -14.68
CA SER A 522 11.34 -21.90 -15.77
C SER A 522 10.11 -22.58 -15.16
N TYR A 523 8.90 -22.17 -15.55
CA TYR A 523 7.69 -22.84 -15.07
C TYR A 523 7.56 -24.24 -15.67
N GLY A 524 7.65 -25.26 -14.80
CA GLY A 524 7.34 -26.65 -15.13
C GLY A 524 8.50 -27.45 -15.72
N LYS A 525 8.37 -28.77 -15.59
CA LYS A 525 9.32 -29.76 -16.11
C LYS A 525 9.27 -29.76 -17.64
N LYS A 526 10.43 -29.56 -18.30
CA LYS A 526 10.56 -29.75 -19.76
C LYS A 526 10.46 -31.23 -20.12
N THR A 527 9.23 -31.71 -20.27
CA THR A 527 8.88 -33.04 -20.78
C THR A 527 9.27 -33.19 -22.25
N GLN A 528 9.83 -34.34 -22.63
CA GLN A 528 10.10 -34.68 -24.04
C GLN A 528 8.87 -35.24 -24.78
N LEU A 529 7.85 -35.71 -24.05
CA LEU A 529 6.58 -36.17 -24.60
C LEU A 529 5.74 -35.02 -25.13
N SER A 530 4.99 -35.25 -26.20
CA SER A 530 4.02 -34.29 -26.72
C SER A 530 2.86 -34.05 -25.74
N ILE A 531 2.15 -32.94 -25.91
CA ILE A 531 1.00 -32.55 -25.09
C ILE A 531 -0.15 -33.56 -25.23
N LEU A 532 -0.35 -34.13 -26.43
CA LEU A 532 -1.35 -35.17 -26.67
C LEU A 532 -1.02 -36.46 -25.89
N GLU A 533 0.18 -37.01 -26.05
CA GLU A 533 0.61 -38.20 -25.29
C GLU A 533 0.50 -38.01 -23.78
N GLN A 534 0.80 -36.80 -23.28
CA GLN A 534 0.59 -36.46 -21.87
C GLN A 534 -0.90 -36.52 -21.47
N ARG A 535 -1.80 -35.91 -22.24
CA ARG A 535 -3.25 -35.94 -21.98
C ARG A 535 -3.82 -37.36 -22.05
N GLU A 536 -3.43 -38.14 -23.07
CA GLU A 536 -3.83 -39.54 -23.22
C GLU A 536 -3.30 -40.43 -22.09
N SER A 537 -2.14 -40.09 -21.52
CA SER A 537 -1.56 -40.83 -20.40
C SER A 537 -2.37 -40.68 -19.10
N LEU A 538 -3.27 -39.70 -18.96
CA LEU A 538 -3.97 -39.44 -17.69
C LEU A 538 -5.04 -40.51 -17.38
N PRO A 539 -5.24 -40.91 -16.10
CA PRO A 539 -6.23 -41.92 -15.73
C PRO A 539 -7.65 -41.64 -16.25
N ILE A 540 -8.06 -40.38 -16.25
CA ILE A 540 -9.39 -39.95 -16.72
C ILE A 540 -9.64 -40.21 -18.21
N TYR A 541 -8.59 -40.26 -19.06
CA TYR A 541 -8.77 -40.43 -20.51
C TYR A 541 -9.45 -41.76 -20.86
N ARG A 542 -9.10 -42.83 -20.12
CA ARG A 542 -9.71 -44.17 -20.25
C ARG A 542 -11.21 -44.19 -19.97
N LEU A 543 -11.73 -43.17 -19.30
CA LEU A 543 -13.13 -43.02 -18.93
C LEU A 543 -13.81 -41.83 -19.62
N LYS A 544 -13.16 -41.20 -20.61
CA LYS A 544 -13.65 -39.99 -21.31
C LYS A 544 -15.09 -40.16 -21.83
N GLU A 545 -15.35 -41.24 -22.56
CA GLU A 545 -16.68 -41.52 -23.14
C GLU A 545 -17.73 -41.77 -22.05
N GLN A 546 -17.39 -42.56 -21.04
CA GLN A 546 -18.27 -42.87 -19.91
C GLN A 546 -18.61 -41.61 -19.08
N LEU A 547 -17.65 -40.70 -18.92
CA LEU A 547 -17.85 -39.41 -18.28
C LEU A 547 -18.77 -38.51 -19.10
N ILE A 548 -18.55 -38.40 -20.43
CA ILE A 548 -19.39 -37.59 -21.31
C ILE A 548 -20.84 -38.12 -21.30
N GLN A 549 -21.03 -39.44 -21.33
CA GLN A 549 -22.34 -40.08 -21.19
C GLN A 549 -22.97 -39.80 -19.81
N ALA A 550 -22.21 -39.99 -18.72
CA ALA A 550 -22.70 -39.73 -17.36
C ALA A 550 -23.08 -38.24 -17.15
N VAL A 551 -22.35 -37.29 -17.75
CA VAL A 551 -22.72 -35.87 -17.74
C VAL A 551 -23.89 -35.59 -18.67
N HIS A 552 -24.04 -36.29 -19.80
CA HIS A 552 -25.21 -36.14 -20.68
C HIS A 552 -26.51 -36.55 -19.98
N ASP A 553 -26.52 -37.74 -19.37
CA ASP A 553 -27.74 -38.36 -18.85
C ASP A 553 -28.21 -37.77 -17.51
N ASN A 554 -27.30 -37.17 -16.73
CA ASN A 554 -27.59 -36.61 -15.41
C ASN A 554 -27.52 -35.08 -15.40
N GLN A 555 -28.35 -34.43 -14.57
CA GLN A 555 -28.28 -32.97 -14.38
C GLN A 555 -27.26 -32.57 -13.31
N ILE A 556 -27.11 -33.38 -12.27
CA ILE A 556 -26.07 -33.27 -11.25
C ILE A 556 -25.20 -34.54 -11.31
N LEU A 557 -23.87 -34.38 -11.33
CA LEU A 557 -22.92 -35.49 -11.27
C LEU A 557 -21.85 -35.23 -10.20
N ILE A 558 -21.61 -36.20 -9.32
CA ILE A 558 -20.54 -36.13 -8.32
C ILE A 558 -19.36 -36.96 -8.83
N VAL A 559 -18.21 -36.33 -9.06
CA VAL A 559 -17.01 -37.01 -9.55
C VAL A 559 -15.97 -37.13 -8.45
N ILE A 560 -15.71 -38.36 -8.01
CA ILE A 560 -14.58 -38.68 -7.15
C ILE A 560 -13.36 -38.95 -8.03
N GLY A 561 -12.20 -38.43 -7.65
CA GLY A 561 -10.93 -38.89 -8.20
C GLY A 561 -9.74 -38.30 -7.45
N GLU A 562 -8.70 -39.09 -7.28
CA GLU A 562 -7.44 -38.67 -6.67
C GLU A 562 -6.87 -37.42 -7.35
N THR A 563 -6.13 -36.60 -6.59
CA THR A 563 -5.39 -35.47 -7.16
C THR A 563 -4.36 -35.97 -8.17
N GLY A 564 -4.29 -35.37 -9.35
CA GLY A 564 -3.40 -35.83 -10.45
C GLY A 564 -4.06 -36.82 -11.42
N SER A 565 -5.28 -37.31 -11.17
CA SER A 565 -6.03 -38.16 -12.10
C SER A 565 -6.48 -37.45 -13.40
N GLY A 566 -6.40 -36.11 -13.43
CA GLY A 566 -6.77 -35.27 -14.57
C GLY A 566 -8.11 -34.51 -14.44
N LYS A 567 -8.82 -34.60 -13.30
CA LYS A 567 -10.14 -33.97 -13.09
C LYS A 567 -10.22 -32.53 -13.63
N THR A 568 -9.50 -31.60 -13.00
CA THR A 568 -9.63 -30.16 -13.24
C THR A 568 -9.16 -29.73 -14.63
N THR A 569 -8.13 -30.40 -15.17
CA THR A 569 -7.58 -30.04 -16.49
C THR A 569 -8.37 -30.65 -17.64
N GLN A 570 -8.84 -31.90 -17.52
CA GLN A 570 -9.45 -32.61 -18.65
C GLN A 570 -10.98 -32.56 -18.69
N ILE A 571 -11.70 -32.52 -17.55
CA ILE A 571 -13.18 -32.55 -17.56
C ILE A 571 -13.73 -31.37 -18.37
N THR A 572 -13.20 -30.17 -18.11
CA THR A 572 -13.54 -28.93 -18.82
C THR A 572 -13.25 -29.01 -20.32
N GLN A 573 -12.09 -29.54 -20.71
CA GLN A 573 -11.70 -29.74 -22.12
C GLN A 573 -12.62 -30.76 -22.82
N TYR A 574 -12.86 -31.93 -22.22
CA TYR A 574 -13.72 -32.97 -22.80
C TYR A 574 -15.18 -32.50 -22.96
N LEU A 575 -15.67 -31.61 -22.09
CA LEU A 575 -17.01 -31.02 -22.21
C LEU A 575 -17.07 -29.91 -23.26
N ALA A 576 -15.97 -29.20 -23.51
CA ALA A 576 -15.87 -28.29 -24.66
C ALA A 576 -15.80 -29.07 -25.98
N GLU A 577 -14.99 -30.13 -26.04
CA GLU A 577 -14.89 -31.06 -27.17
C GLU A 577 -16.24 -31.75 -27.48
N ALA A 578 -17.06 -32.03 -26.45
CA ALA A 578 -18.42 -32.55 -26.58
C ALA A 578 -19.48 -31.49 -26.98
N GLY A 579 -19.06 -30.25 -27.27
CA GLY A 579 -19.92 -29.21 -27.85
C GLY A 579 -20.82 -28.44 -26.88
N TYR A 580 -20.69 -28.62 -25.56
CA TYR A 580 -21.51 -27.88 -24.58
C TYR A 580 -21.28 -26.35 -24.62
N THR A 581 -20.12 -25.92 -25.12
CA THR A 581 -19.76 -24.52 -25.37
C THR A 581 -20.69 -23.79 -26.35
N THR A 582 -21.42 -24.52 -27.20
CA THR A 582 -22.43 -23.95 -28.11
C THR A 582 -23.65 -23.35 -27.38
N ARG A 583 -23.88 -23.73 -26.12
CA ARG A 583 -25.03 -23.27 -25.31
C ARG A 583 -24.68 -22.21 -24.27
N GLY A 584 -23.39 -21.96 -24.05
CA GLY A 584 -22.89 -21.09 -22.97
C GLY A 584 -21.49 -21.51 -22.51
N LYS A 585 -20.89 -20.72 -21.62
CA LYS A 585 -19.53 -20.95 -21.12
C LYS A 585 -19.51 -22.13 -20.14
N ILE A 586 -18.34 -22.76 -20.01
CA ILE A 586 -18.06 -23.78 -18.99
C ILE A 586 -17.31 -23.09 -17.85
N GLY A 587 -17.96 -22.98 -16.69
CA GLY A 587 -17.37 -22.42 -15.48
C GLY A 587 -16.73 -23.50 -14.62
N CYS A 588 -15.47 -23.36 -14.25
CA CYS A 588 -14.82 -24.22 -13.26
C CYS A 588 -14.37 -23.38 -12.06
N THR A 589 -14.86 -23.68 -10.87
CA THR A 589 -14.42 -22.98 -9.66
C THR A 589 -13.22 -23.67 -9.01
N GLN A 590 -12.47 -22.90 -8.24
CA GLN A 590 -11.33 -23.33 -7.43
C GLN A 590 -11.35 -22.54 -6.12
N PRO A 591 -11.17 -23.17 -4.94
CA PRO A 591 -11.08 -22.42 -3.69
C PRO A 591 -9.85 -21.49 -3.63
N ARG A 592 -8.79 -21.79 -4.39
CA ARG A 592 -7.49 -21.08 -4.31
C ARG A 592 -7.13 -20.34 -5.59
N ARG A 593 -6.81 -19.04 -5.45
CA ARG A 593 -6.38 -18.14 -6.55
C ARG A 593 -5.24 -18.72 -7.40
N VAL A 594 -4.19 -19.24 -6.78
CA VAL A 594 -3.01 -19.76 -7.49
C VAL A 594 -3.35 -20.99 -8.33
N ALA A 595 -4.26 -21.85 -7.84
CA ALA A 595 -4.73 -23.01 -8.59
C ALA A 595 -5.58 -22.60 -9.79
N ALA A 596 -6.49 -21.63 -9.64
CA ALA A 596 -7.25 -21.08 -10.77
C ALA A 596 -6.34 -20.54 -11.88
N MET A 597 -5.28 -19.79 -11.52
CA MET A 597 -4.31 -19.25 -12.48
C MET A 597 -3.47 -20.34 -13.15
N SER A 598 -2.91 -21.27 -12.37
CA SER A 598 -2.00 -22.30 -12.89
C SER A 598 -2.73 -23.33 -13.75
N VAL A 599 -3.94 -23.74 -13.36
CA VAL A 599 -4.80 -24.62 -14.17
C VAL A 599 -5.24 -23.91 -15.44
N ALA A 600 -5.69 -22.66 -15.39
CA ALA A 600 -6.09 -21.94 -16.60
C ALA A 600 -4.93 -21.78 -17.59
N LYS A 601 -3.72 -21.44 -17.10
CA LYS A 601 -2.51 -21.38 -17.93
C LYS A 601 -2.19 -22.74 -18.55
N ARG A 602 -2.12 -23.80 -17.74
CA ARG A 602 -1.83 -25.16 -18.22
C ARG A 602 -2.88 -25.65 -19.22
N VAL A 603 -4.15 -25.31 -19.04
CA VAL A 603 -5.23 -25.69 -19.97
C VAL A 603 -5.21 -24.84 -21.24
N SER A 604 -4.81 -23.56 -21.19
CA SER A 604 -4.54 -22.80 -22.43
C SER A 604 -3.37 -23.41 -23.24
N GLU A 605 -2.32 -23.89 -22.55
CA GLU A 605 -1.19 -24.60 -23.16
C GLU A 605 -1.61 -25.98 -23.72
N GLU A 606 -2.52 -26.70 -23.05
CA GLU A 606 -3.05 -28.01 -23.51
C GLU A 606 -4.10 -27.93 -24.62
N TYR A 607 -4.84 -26.82 -24.70
CA TYR A 607 -5.87 -26.54 -25.70
C TYR A 607 -5.29 -25.83 -26.94
N GLY A 608 -4.13 -25.18 -26.82
CA GLY A 608 -3.42 -24.52 -27.92
C GLY A 608 -3.75 -23.04 -28.14
N CYS A 609 -4.45 -22.39 -27.19
CA CYS A 609 -4.86 -20.98 -27.29
C CYS A 609 -3.99 -20.07 -26.42
N CYS A 610 -4.00 -18.75 -26.66
CA CYS A 610 -3.42 -17.82 -25.68
C CYS A 610 -4.35 -17.65 -24.47
N LEU A 611 -3.75 -17.54 -23.27
CA LEU A 611 -4.50 -17.33 -22.03
C LEU A 611 -5.26 -16.00 -22.07
N GLY A 612 -6.58 -16.06 -21.93
CA GLY A 612 -7.50 -14.93 -22.07
C GLY A 612 -8.33 -14.94 -23.36
N GLN A 613 -7.99 -15.79 -24.33
CA GLN A 613 -8.87 -16.12 -25.47
C GLN A 613 -9.89 -17.19 -25.02
N GLU A 614 -9.97 -18.32 -25.72
CA GLU A 614 -10.90 -19.44 -25.47
C GLU A 614 -10.82 -19.99 -24.03
N VAL A 615 -9.61 -20.09 -23.47
CA VAL A 615 -9.37 -20.43 -22.07
C VAL A 615 -8.94 -19.17 -21.31
N GLY A 616 -9.68 -18.83 -20.25
CA GLY A 616 -9.42 -17.66 -19.42
C GLY A 616 -9.66 -17.90 -17.93
N TYR A 617 -9.34 -16.91 -17.10
CA TYR A 617 -9.61 -16.97 -15.67
C TYR A 617 -10.01 -15.63 -15.04
N THR A 618 -10.82 -15.71 -13.98
CA THR A 618 -11.33 -14.54 -13.25
C THR A 618 -11.20 -14.75 -11.74
N ILE A 619 -10.32 -13.98 -11.10
CA ILE A 619 -10.09 -14.02 -9.66
C ILE A 619 -10.21 -12.62 -9.05
N ARG A 620 -10.15 -12.50 -7.72
CA ARG A 620 -10.20 -11.19 -7.07
C ARG A 620 -9.01 -10.31 -7.49
N PHE A 621 -9.31 -9.16 -8.09
CA PHE A 621 -8.40 -8.14 -8.62
C PHE A 621 -7.70 -8.44 -9.95
N GLU A 622 -7.99 -9.57 -10.60
CA GLU A 622 -7.28 -10.00 -11.81
C GLU A 622 -8.23 -10.83 -12.68
N ASP A 623 -8.50 -10.34 -13.89
CA ASP A 623 -9.46 -10.93 -14.83
C ASP A 623 -8.80 -11.01 -16.21
N CYS A 624 -8.54 -12.24 -16.65
CA CYS A 624 -7.95 -12.58 -17.93
C CYS A 624 -8.97 -13.41 -18.70
N THR A 625 -10.05 -12.75 -19.12
CA THR A 625 -11.12 -13.30 -19.95
C THR A 625 -11.49 -12.32 -21.06
N SER A 626 -12.15 -12.83 -22.08
CA SER A 626 -12.64 -12.09 -23.25
C SER A 626 -14.06 -12.56 -23.63
N PRO A 627 -14.74 -11.90 -24.59
CA PRO A 627 -15.98 -12.44 -25.14
C PRO A 627 -15.82 -13.87 -25.67
N GLU A 628 -14.68 -14.17 -26.28
CA GLU A 628 -14.29 -15.46 -26.86
C GLU A 628 -14.07 -16.58 -25.82
N THR A 629 -13.88 -16.26 -24.54
CA THR A 629 -13.60 -17.27 -23.50
C THR A 629 -14.74 -18.27 -23.34
N VAL A 630 -14.53 -19.52 -23.72
CA VAL A 630 -15.47 -20.63 -23.60
C VAL A 630 -15.26 -21.46 -22.33
N ILE A 631 -14.01 -21.61 -21.87
CA ILE A 631 -13.65 -22.26 -20.59
C ILE A 631 -13.13 -21.18 -19.64
N LYS A 632 -13.83 -20.98 -18.52
CA LYS A 632 -13.53 -19.93 -17.53
C LYS A 632 -13.25 -20.52 -16.15
N TYR A 633 -12.00 -20.44 -15.71
CA TYR A 633 -11.61 -20.78 -14.34
C TYR A 633 -11.82 -19.60 -13.41
N MET A 634 -12.37 -19.82 -12.22
CA MET A 634 -12.60 -18.71 -11.27
C MET A 634 -12.48 -19.15 -9.82
N THR A 635 -12.28 -18.19 -8.91
CA THR A 635 -12.46 -18.50 -7.47
C THR A 635 -13.95 -18.54 -7.11
N ASP A 636 -14.34 -19.40 -6.17
CA ASP A 636 -15.73 -19.54 -5.68
C ASP A 636 -16.40 -18.18 -5.38
N GLY A 637 -15.69 -17.27 -4.68
CA GLY A 637 -16.19 -15.92 -4.38
C GLY A 637 -16.34 -14.96 -5.58
N MET A 638 -15.86 -15.34 -6.77
CA MET A 638 -16.16 -14.64 -8.03
C MET A 638 -17.42 -15.22 -8.69
N LEU A 639 -17.61 -16.55 -8.72
CA LEU A 639 -18.89 -17.14 -9.14
C LEU A 639 -20.04 -16.62 -8.26
N LEU A 640 -19.85 -16.59 -6.94
CA LEU A 640 -20.83 -16.04 -6.00
C LEU A 640 -21.16 -14.56 -6.28
N ARG A 641 -20.21 -13.77 -6.81
CA ARG A 641 -20.46 -12.39 -7.26
C ARG A 641 -21.25 -12.34 -8.56
N GLU A 642 -21.06 -13.30 -9.45
CA GLU A 642 -21.86 -13.42 -10.67
C GLU A 642 -23.30 -13.86 -10.33
N CYS A 643 -23.50 -14.76 -9.35
CA CYS A 643 -24.81 -15.07 -8.77
C CYS A 643 -25.54 -13.85 -8.15
N LEU A 644 -24.81 -12.81 -7.70
CA LEU A 644 -25.39 -11.56 -7.19
C LEU A 644 -25.87 -10.60 -8.30
N ILE A 645 -25.52 -10.88 -9.56
CA ILE A 645 -25.88 -10.09 -10.75
C ILE A 645 -26.92 -10.85 -11.58
N ASP A 646 -26.69 -12.15 -11.77
CA ASP A 646 -27.53 -13.09 -12.51
C ASP A 646 -27.74 -14.36 -11.66
N SER A 647 -28.94 -14.53 -11.10
CA SER A 647 -29.30 -15.66 -10.25
C SER A 647 -29.57 -16.96 -11.02
N GLU A 648 -29.72 -16.89 -12.34
CA GLU A 648 -30.03 -18.04 -13.22
C GLU A 648 -28.80 -18.49 -14.03
N LEU A 649 -27.71 -17.70 -13.93
CA LEU A 649 -26.39 -17.97 -14.49
C LEU A 649 -26.44 -18.28 -15.99
N GLY A 650 -27.27 -17.52 -16.72
CA GLY A 650 -27.61 -17.73 -18.13
C GLY A 650 -26.41 -17.76 -19.07
N GLN A 651 -25.28 -17.15 -18.66
CA GLN A 651 -24.01 -17.21 -19.40
C GLN A 651 -23.34 -18.58 -19.40
N TYR A 652 -23.72 -19.48 -18.49
CA TYR A 652 -23.11 -20.80 -18.30
C TYR A 652 -24.03 -21.93 -18.74
N ALA A 653 -23.45 -22.96 -19.36
CA ALA A 653 -24.12 -24.23 -19.68
C ALA A 653 -23.80 -25.33 -18.65
N ILE A 654 -22.54 -25.35 -18.19
CA ILE A 654 -22.07 -26.27 -17.15
C ILE A 654 -21.27 -25.49 -16.11
N ILE A 655 -21.49 -25.80 -14.83
CA ILE A 655 -20.61 -25.37 -13.74
C ILE A 655 -20.01 -26.59 -13.04
N MET A 656 -18.69 -26.56 -12.88
CA MET A 656 -17.88 -27.52 -12.15
C MET A 656 -17.37 -26.88 -10.85
N LEU A 657 -17.82 -27.38 -9.70
CA LEU A 657 -17.32 -27.01 -8.38
C LEU A 657 -16.22 -28.00 -7.97
N ASP A 658 -14.96 -27.59 -8.00
CA ASP A 658 -13.81 -28.47 -7.77
C ASP A 658 -13.10 -28.23 -6.43
N GLU A 659 -12.41 -29.29 -5.97
CA GLU A 659 -11.89 -29.43 -4.61
C GLU A 659 -12.97 -29.14 -3.53
N ALA A 660 -14.21 -29.55 -3.81
CA ALA A 660 -15.42 -29.30 -3.00
C ALA A 660 -15.34 -29.74 -1.51
N HIS A 661 -14.32 -30.52 -1.17
CA HIS A 661 -14.00 -30.96 0.18
C HIS A 661 -13.22 -29.93 1.02
N GLU A 662 -12.72 -28.83 0.43
CA GLU A 662 -12.17 -27.71 1.22
C GLU A 662 -13.27 -26.98 2.04
N ARG A 663 -14.56 -27.14 1.66
CA ARG A 663 -15.75 -26.67 2.40
C ARG A 663 -15.64 -25.20 2.86
N THR A 664 -15.28 -24.32 1.92
CA THR A 664 -15.19 -22.88 2.16
C THR A 664 -16.58 -22.26 2.31
N ILE A 665 -16.68 -21.09 2.95
CA ILE A 665 -17.97 -20.38 3.11
C ILE A 665 -18.63 -20.14 1.74
N HIS A 666 -17.84 -19.81 0.72
CA HIS A 666 -18.35 -19.55 -0.63
C HIS A 666 -18.81 -20.83 -1.34
N THR A 667 -18.11 -21.96 -1.15
CA THR A 667 -18.49 -23.26 -1.72
C THR A 667 -19.83 -23.73 -1.14
N ASP A 668 -19.99 -23.64 0.19
CA ASP A 668 -21.21 -24.08 0.89
C ASP A 668 -22.44 -23.23 0.54
N VAL A 669 -22.25 -21.91 0.37
CA VAL A 669 -23.31 -21.02 -0.14
C VAL A 669 -23.64 -21.35 -1.61
N LEU A 670 -22.63 -21.59 -2.45
CA LEU A 670 -22.84 -21.97 -3.85
C LEU A 670 -23.60 -23.29 -3.98
N PHE A 671 -23.41 -24.28 -3.09
CA PHE A 671 -24.21 -25.50 -3.08
C PHE A 671 -25.72 -25.20 -2.94
N GLY A 672 -26.12 -24.43 -1.91
CA GLY A 672 -27.52 -24.12 -1.66
C GLY A 672 -28.16 -23.18 -2.69
N LEU A 673 -27.35 -22.36 -3.38
CA LEU A 673 -27.80 -21.56 -4.52
C LEU A 673 -27.97 -22.43 -5.78
N LEU A 674 -26.93 -23.15 -6.18
CA LEU A 674 -26.93 -23.94 -7.42
C LEU A 674 -27.93 -25.09 -7.35
N LYS A 675 -28.14 -25.72 -6.17
CA LYS A 675 -29.22 -26.70 -5.95
C LYS A 675 -30.60 -26.12 -6.33
N LYS A 676 -30.87 -24.85 -5.98
CA LYS A 676 -32.11 -24.14 -6.34
C LYS A 676 -32.13 -23.66 -7.80
N THR A 677 -31.00 -23.24 -8.36
CA THR A 677 -30.91 -22.84 -9.79
C THR A 677 -31.10 -24.04 -10.71
N VAL A 678 -30.49 -25.19 -10.41
CA VAL A 678 -30.63 -26.46 -11.14
C VAL A 678 -32.09 -26.94 -11.15
N GLN A 679 -32.83 -26.82 -10.03
CA GLN A 679 -34.27 -27.11 -10.00
C GLN A 679 -35.11 -26.21 -10.90
N LYS A 680 -34.72 -24.94 -11.10
CA LYS A 680 -35.42 -24.02 -12.02
C LYS A 680 -35.02 -24.21 -13.47
N ARG A 681 -33.75 -24.54 -13.72
CA ARG A 681 -33.09 -24.45 -15.03
C ARG A 681 -32.56 -25.81 -15.46
N THR A 682 -33.44 -26.59 -16.10
CA THR A 682 -33.19 -27.99 -16.48
C THR A 682 -32.14 -28.19 -17.57
N ASP A 683 -31.80 -27.15 -18.34
CA ASP A 683 -30.72 -27.18 -19.35
C ASP A 683 -29.31 -27.04 -18.73
N MET A 684 -29.22 -26.46 -17.52
CA MET A 684 -27.96 -26.26 -16.81
C MET A 684 -27.54 -27.55 -16.10
N LYS A 685 -26.26 -27.92 -16.24
CA LYS A 685 -25.66 -29.08 -15.55
C LYS A 685 -24.66 -28.65 -14.47
N LEU A 686 -24.65 -29.39 -13.36
CA LEU A 686 -23.78 -29.17 -12.20
C LEU A 686 -22.86 -30.39 -12.01
N ILE A 687 -21.55 -30.16 -11.94
CA ILE A 687 -20.56 -31.19 -11.64
C ILE A 687 -19.91 -30.81 -10.30
N VAL A 688 -19.92 -31.72 -9.34
CA VAL A 688 -19.27 -31.52 -8.03
C VAL A 688 -18.11 -32.49 -7.92
N THR A 689 -16.89 -31.96 -7.88
CA THR A 689 -15.65 -32.74 -8.01
C THR A 689 -14.86 -32.73 -6.70
N SER A 690 -14.45 -33.92 -6.26
CA SER A 690 -13.77 -34.13 -4.97
C SER A 690 -12.64 -35.15 -5.04
N ALA A 691 -11.73 -35.08 -4.07
CA ALA A 691 -10.64 -36.03 -3.85
C ALA A 691 -10.85 -36.88 -2.57
N THR A 692 -12.01 -36.78 -1.90
CA THR A 692 -12.30 -37.45 -0.62
C THR A 692 -13.49 -38.41 -0.70
N LEU A 693 -13.51 -39.38 0.21
CA LEU A 693 -14.53 -40.45 0.27
C LEU A 693 -15.91 -40.01 0.78
N ASP A 694 -16.10 -38.76 1.20
CA ASP A 694 -17.38 -38.25 1.76
C ASP A 694 -18.46 -37.97 0.68
N ALA A 695 -18.30 -38.55 -0.50
CA ALA A 695 -19.21 -38.39 -1.64
C ALA A 695 -20.65 -38.83 -1.35
N VAL A 696 -20.85 -39.72 -0.37
CA VAL A 696 -22.20 -40.11 0.11
C VAL A 696 -22.96 -38.90 0.65
N LYS A 697 -22.31 -38.02 1.42
CA LYS A 697 -22.93 -36.80 1.95
C LYS A 697 -23.28 -35.82 0.84
N PHE A 698 -22.40 -35.65 -0.14
CA PHE A 698 -22.69 -34.85 -1.34
C PHE A 698 -23.88 -35.43 -2.12
N SER A 699 -23.94 -36.75 -2.30
CA SER A 699 -25.03 -37.43 -3.03
C SER A 699 -26.37 -37.25 -2.33
N GLN A 700 -26.46 -37.56 -1.03
CA GLN A 700 -27.67 -37.34 -0.22
C GLN A 700 -28.14 -35.87 -0.26
N TYR A 701 -27.22 -34.91 -0.16
CA TYR A 701 -27.55 -33.50 -0.25
C TYR A 701 -28.07 -33.06 -1.64
N PHE A 702 -27.54 -33.65 -2.71
CA PHE A 702 -27.94 -33.37 -4.10
C PHE A 702 -28.94 -34.41 -4.67
N TYR A 703 -29.98 -34.77 -3.90
CA TYR A 703 -31.09 -35.64 -4.35
C TYR A 703 -30.65 -37.05 -4.81
N GLU A 704 -29.72 -37.67 -4.06
CA GLU A 704 -29.11 -38.96 -4.39
C GLU A 704 -28.35 -38.96 -5.73
N ALA A 705 -27.77 -37.80 -6.11
CA ALA A 705 -27.02 -37.64 -7.35
C ALA A 705 -25.93 -38.73 -7.53
N PRO A 706 -25.77 -39.26 -8.76
CA PRO A 706 -24.87 -40.38 -9.01
C PRO A 706 -23.40 -40.00 -8.81
N ILE A 707 -22.65 -41.01 -8.35
CA ILE A 707 -21.23 -40.92 -8.02
C ILE A 707 -20.41 -41.60 -9.13
N PHE A 708 -19.60 -40.82 -9.83
CA PHE A 708 -18.66 -41.29 -10.85
C PHE A 708 -17.24 -41.32 -10.26
N THR A 709 -16.68 -42.52 -10.10
CA THR A 709 -15.36 -42.71 -9.47
C THR A 709 -14.28 -42.95 -10.52
N ILE A 710 -13.36 -41.99 -10.66
CA ILE A 710 -12.15 -42.14 -11.48
C ILE A 710 -11.10 -42.91 -10.65
N PRO A 711 -10.69 -44.12 -11.07
CA PRO A 711 -9.61 -44.84 -10.42
C PRO A 711 -8.31 -44.05 -10.63
N GLY A 712 -7.59 -43.81 -9.54
CA GLY A 712 -6.43 -42.94 -9.58
C GLY A 712 -5.12 -43.67 -9.90
N ARG A 713 -4.03 -43.14 -9.34
CA ARG A 713 -2.65 -43.57 -9.62
C ARG A 713 -1.74 -43.49 -8.40
N THR A 714 -2.27 -43.24 -7.20
CA THR A 714 -1.41 -43.28 -6.01
C THR A 714 -0.81 -44.68 -5.84
N TYR A 715 0.51 -44.71 -5.78
CA TYR A 715 1.26 -45.85 -5.27
C TYR A 715 0.98 -46.04 -3.77
N PRO A 716 1.13 -47.25 -3.23
CA PRO A 716 0.93 -47.48 -1.80
C PRO A 716 1.86 -46.60 -0.95
N VAL A 717 1.31 -46.06 0.14
CA VAL A 717 2.04 -45.29 1.15
C VAL A 717 2.01 -46.07 2.45
N GLU A 718 3.18 -46.42 2.97
CA GLU A 718 3.33 -46.99 4.30
C GLU A 718 3.06 -45.90 5.35
N VAL A 719 2.20 -46.16 6.33
CA VAL A 719 1.83 -45.18 7.36
C VAL A 719 2.36 -45.65 8.71
N LEU A 720 3.31 -44.89 9.24
CA LEU A 720 3.98 -45.12 10.52
C LEU A 720 3.44 -44.13 11.55
N TYR A 721 3.23 -44.59 12.79
CA TYR A 721 2.76 -43.78 13.91
C TYR A 721 3.80 -43.84 15.05
N THR A 722 3.93 -42.78 15.85
CA THR A 722 4.67 -42.85 17.10
C THR A 722 3.97 -43.77 18.11
N LYS A 723 4.75 -44.39 18.99
CA LYS A 723 4.21 -45.24 20.07
C LYS A 723 3.61 -44.41 21.20
N GLU A 724 4.20 -43.26 21.46
CA GLU A 724 3.86 -42.31 22.52
C GLU A 724 3.59 -40.91 21.90
N PRO A 725 2.84 -40.03 22.57
CA PRO A 725 2.53 -38.70 22.06
C PRO A 725 3.70 -37.73 22.28
N GLU A 726 4.24 -37.17 21.19
CA GLU A 726 5.33 -36.18 21.25
C GLU A 726 4.81 -34.81 21.71
N THR A 727 5.38 -34.25 22.78
CA THR A 727 4.97 -32.94 23.31
C THR A 727 5.55 -31.77 22.51
N ASP A 728 6.81 -31.89 22.06
CA ASP A 728 7.42 -30.97 21.10
C ASP A 728 7.45 -31.60 19.69
N TYR A 729 6.31 -31.50 19.00
CA TYR A 729 6.19 -31.98 17.63
C TYR A 729 7.12 -31.28 16.63
N LEU A 730 7.68 -30.11 16.96
CA LEU A 730 8.57 -29.37 16.06
C LEU A 730 9.95 -30.02 16.03
N ASP A 731 10.54 -30.30 17.20
CA ASP A 731 11.83 -30.98 17.25
C ASP A 731 11.72 -32.44 16.81
N ALA A 732 10.66 -33.14 17.22
CA ALA A 732 10.38 -34.49 16.72
C ALA A 732 10.25 -34.55 15.18
N SER A 733 9.68 -33.51 14.55
CA SER A 733 9.66 -33.38 13.08
C SER A 733 11.06 -33.25 12.50
N LEU A 734 11.91 -32.40 13.09
CA LEU A 734 13.29 -32.20 12.62
C LEU A 734 14.16 -33.45 12.81
N ILE A 735 14.04 -34.14 13.93
CA ILE A 735 14.73 -35.42 14.19
C ILE A 735 14.30 -36.46 13.15
N THR A 736 13.00 -36.58 12.88
CA THR A 736 12.45 -37.49 11.87
C THR A 736 12.97 -37.17 10.46
N VAL A 737 13.05 -35.90 10.07
CA VAL A 737 13.64 -35.46 8.79
C VAL A 737 15.11 -35.89 8.68
N MET A 738 15.90 -35.69 9.74
CA MET A 738 17.32 -36.06 9.76
C MET A 738 17.51 -37.58 9.68
N GLN A 739 16.68 -38.35 10.39
CA GLN A 739 16.69 -39.81 10.30
C GLN A 739 16.38 -40.28 8.87
N ILE A 740 15.30 -39.78 8.26
CA ILE A 740 14.93 -40.10 6.85
C ILE A 740 16.08 -39.73 5.90
N HIS A 741 16.70 -38.57 6.08
CA HIS A 741 17.79 -38.13 5.21
C HIS A 741 19.00 -39.08 5.26
N LEU A 742 19.34 -39.59 6.45
CA LEU A 742 20.50 -40.46 6.69
C LEU A 742 20.24 -41.95 6.43
N THR A 743 19.04 -42.47 6.67
CA THR A 743 18.78 -43.92 6.65
C THR A 743 17.86 -44.41 5.53
N GLU A 744 17.01 -43.55 4.94
CA GLU A 744 16.04 -43.96 3.92
C GLU A 744 16.56 -43.70 2.49
N PRO A 745 16.14 -44.50 1.48
CA PRO A 745 16.55 -44.32 0.08
C PRO A 745 16.27 -42.92 -0.51
N PRO A 746 16.89 -42.57 -1.66
CA PRO A 746 16.67 -41.28 -2.32
C PRO A 746 15.20 -40.96 -2.59
N GLY A 747 14.80 -39.73 -2.31
CA GLY A 747 13.44 -39.22 -2.46
C GLY A 747 13.23 -38.00 -1.56
N ASP A 748 12.47 -37.02 -2.02
CA ASP A 748 12.30 -35.74 -1.34
C ASP A 748 11.31 -35.84 -0.17
N ILE A 749 11.48 -34.94 0.80
CA ILE A 749 10.75 -34.93 2.07
C ILE A 749 9.77 -33.74 2.09
N LEU A 750 8.53 -33.97 2.50
CA LEU A 750 7.53 -32.93 2.75
C LEU A 750 7.15 -32.92 4.24
N VAL A 751 7.39 -31.80 4.91
CA VAL A 751 7.09 -31.60 6.35
C VAL A 751 5.92 -30.63 6.48
N PHE A 752 4.92 -30.98 7.30
CA PHE A 752 3.78 -30.10 7.58
C PHE A 752 3.95 -29.37 8.91
N LEU A 753 4.14 -28.05 8.90
CA LEU A 753 4.17 -27.18 10.10
C LEU A 753 3.05 -26.13 10.07
N THR A 754 2.73 -25.51 11.20
CA THR A 754 1.46 -24.78 11.33
C THR A 754 1.52 -23.32 10.86
N GLY A 755 2.69 -22.68 10.86
CA GLY A 755 2.84 -21.28 10.45
C GLY A 755 4.28 -20.83 10.18
N GLN A 756 4.43 -19.60 9.69
CA GLN A 756 5.71 -19.05 9.23
C GLN A 756 6.83 -19.08 10.28
N GLU A 757 6.53 -18.75 11.54
CA GLU A 757 7.55 -18.70 12.61
C GLU A 757 8.17 -20.09 12.87
N GLU A 758 7.33 -21.13 13.01
CA GLU A 758 7.80 -22.52 13.11
C GLU A 758 8.62 -22.94 11.88
N ILE A 759 8.23 -22.52 10.68
CA ILE A 759 8.94 -22.87 9.44
C ILE A 759 10.30 -22.20 9.36
N ASP A 760 10.40 -20.90 9.64
CA ASP A 760 11.67 -20.17 9.61
C ASP A 760 12.64 -20.70 10.70
N THR A 761 12.13 -21.01 11.90
CA THR A 761 12.92 -21.64 12.97
C THR A 761 13.30 -23.09 12.65
N ALA A 762 12.41 -23.87 12.02
CA ALA A 762 12.72 -25.23 11.57
C ALA A 762 13.82 -25.24 10.51
N CYS A 763 13.77 -24.35 9.52
CA CYS A 763 14.81 -24.21 8.49
C CYS A 763 16.17 -23.84 9.10
N GLU A 764 16.18 -22.94 10.10
CA GLU A 764 17.39 -22.50 10.81
C GLU A 764 18.05 -23.65 11.58
N ILE A 765 17.30 -24.32 12.47
CA ILE A 765 17.79 -25.45 13.27
C ILE A 765 18.23 -26.63 12.37
N LEU A 766 17.50 -26.90 11.28
CA LEU A 766 17.83 -27.97 10.35
C LEU A 766 19.12 -27.67 9.58
N TYR A 767 19.34 -26.41 9.18
CA TYR A 767 20.57 -25.98 8.53
C TYR A 767 21.77 -26.05 9.47
N GLU A 768 21.63 -25.63 10.73
CA GLU A 768 22.66 -25.77 11.76
C GLU A 768 23.02 -27.24 12.02
N ARG A 769 22.01 -28.11 12.13
CA ARG A 769 22.21 -29.57 12.27
C ARG A 769 22.95 -30.16 11.07
N MET A 770 22.57 -29.82 9.84
CA MET A 770 23.32 -30.22 8.65
C MET A 770 24.77 -29.72 8.66
N LYS A 771 24.99 -28.45 9.02
CA LYS A 771 26.34 -27.85 9.12
C LYS A 771 27.21 -28.55 10.17
N SER A 772 26.61 -29.09 11.23
CA SER A 772 27.31 -29.84 12.28
C SER A 772 27.72 -31.28 11.91
N LEU A 773 27.09 -31.88 10.89
CA LEU A 773 27.31 -33.27 10.48
C LEU A 773 28.50 -33.47 9.51
N GLY A 774 29.02 -32.38 8.94
CA GLY A 774 30.19 -32.43 8.06
C GLY A 774 29.91 -32.92 6.62
N PRO A 775 30.98 -33.10 5.82
CA PRO A 775 30.87 -33.33 4.37
C PRO A 775 30.55 -34.78 3.96
N ASP A 776 30.55 -35.73 4.91
CA ASP A 776 30.27 -37.14 4.64
C ASP A 776 28.77 -37.43 4.43
N VAL A 777 27.90 -36.45 4.71
CA VAL A 777 26.45 -36.53 4.55
C VAL A 777 26.01 -35.86 3.23
N PRO A 778 25.13 -36.47 2.43
CA PRO A 778 24.57 -35.86 1.22
C PRO A 778 23.96 -34.47 1.45
N GLU A 779 23.93 -33.63 0.42
CA GLU A 779 23.39 -32.27 0.55
C GLU A 779 21.86 -32.28 0.77
N LEU A 780 21.38 -31.49 1.74
CA LEU A 780 19.97 -31.30 2.05
C LEU A 780 19.49 -29.88 1.69
N ILE A 781 18.71 -29.76 0.62
CA ILE A 781 18.20 -28.49 0.11
C ILE A 781 16.89 -28.14 0.84
N ILE A 782 16.96 -27.18 1.76
CA ILE A 782 15.84 -26.76 2.61
C ILE A 782 15.02 -25.64 1.94
N LEU A 783 13.72 -25.86 1.70
CA LEU A 783 12.82 -24.89 1.06
C LEU A 783 11.54 -24.64 1.90
N PRO A 784 11.29 -23.41 2.40
CA PRO A 784 10.07 -23.07 3.14
C PRO A 784 8.87 -22.77 2.23
N VAL A 785 7.63 -23.08 2.65
CA VAL A 785 6.39 -22.78 1.90
C VAL A 785 5.24 -22.28 2.81
N TYR A 786 4.95 -20.98 2.70
CA TYR A 786 3.83 -20.32 3.37
C TYR A 786 3.25 -19.16 2.52
N SER A 787 2.03 -18.71 2.86
CA SER A 787 1.21 -17.83 1.99
C SER A 787 1.82 -16.46 1.70
N ALA A 788 2.61 -15.94 2.64
CA ALA A 788 3.28 -14.63 2.52
C ALA A 788 4.58 -14.68 1.68
N LEU A 789 5.06 -15.87 1.31
CA LEU A 789 6.32 -16.04 0.59
C LEU A 789 6.24 -15.46 -0.85
N PRO A 790 7.29 -14.75 -1.32
CA PRO A 790 7.40 -14.34 -2.72
C PRO A 790 7.23 -15.48 -3.73
N SER A 791 6.54 -15.20 -4.83
CA SER A 791 6.13 -16.23 -5.80
C SER A 791 7.31 -16.88 -6.54
N GLU A 792 8.42 -16.16 -6.70
CA GLU A 792 9.68 -16.69 -7.25
C GLU A 792 10.24 -17.81 -6.37
N MET A 793 10.23 -17.62 -5.05
CA MET A 793 10.64 -18.65 -4.07
C MET A 793 9.66 -19.82 -4.05
N GLN A 794 8.34 -19.54 -4.12
CA GLN A 794 7.31 -20.58 -4.23
C GLN A 794 7.45 -21.42 -5.51
N THR A 795 8.11 -20.92 -6.56
CA THR A 795 8.34 -21.67 -7.79
C THR A 795 9.50 -22.67 -7.64
N ARG A 796 10.53 -22.36 -6.84
CA ARG A 796 11.71 -23.24 -6.64
C ARG A 796 11.38 -24.64 -6.11
N ILE A 797 10.23 -24.83 -5.46
CA ILE A 797 9.84 -26.14 -4.91
C ILE A 797 9.54 -27.17 -6.00
N PHE A 798 9.19 -26.72 -7.21
CA PHE A 798 8.94 -27.57 -8.37
C PHE A 798 10.23 -27.95 -9.13
N ASP A 799 11.36 -27.29 -8.83
CA ASP A 799 12.66 -27.66 -9.40
C ASP A 799 13.08 -29.04 -8.85
N PRO A 800 13.62 -29.95 -9.69
CA PRO A 800 14.13 -31.24 -9.23
C PRO A 800 15.42 -31.06 -8.42
N ALA A 801 15.64 -31.91 -7.41
CA ALA A 801 16.90 -31.93 -6.68
C ALA A 801 18.08 -32.34 -7.60
N PRO A 802 19.25 -31.67 -7.52
CA PRO A 802 20.48 -32.11 -8.16
C PRO A 802 20.85 -33.57 -7.82
N PRO A 803 21.43 -34.34 -8.76
CA PRO A 803 21.83 -35.72 -8.51
C PRO A 803 22.75 -35.85 -7.29
N GLY A 804 22.39 -36.73 -6.34
CA GLY A 804 23.13 -36.94 -5.09
C GLY A 804 22.71 -36.03 -3.93
N SER A 805 21.85 -35.04 -4.16
CA SER A 805 21.22 -34.23 -3.09
C SER A 805 19.79 -34.71 -2.79
N ARG A 806 19.21 -34.23 -1.68
CA ARG A 806 17.80 -34.43 -1.30
C ARG A 806 17.16 -33.08 -1.04
N LYS A 807 15.92 -32.84 -1.49
CA LYS A 807 15.15 -31.64 -1.15
C LYS A 807 14.22 -31.93 0.03
N VAL A 808 14.15 -31.00 0.98
CA VAL A 808 13.14 -30.98 2.05
C VAL A 808 12.30 -29.72 1.94
N VAL A 809 11.00 -29.91 1.73
CA VAL A 809 10.02 -28.83 1.65
C VAL A 809 9.29 -28.73 2.98
N ILE A 810 9.45 -27.60 3.68
CA ILE A 810 8.82 -27.36 4.98
C ILE A 810 7.62 -26.43 4.77
N ALA A 811 6.41 -26.98 4.83
CA ALA A 811 5.21 -26.36 4.29
C ALA A 811 4.07 -26.24 5.30
N THR A 812 3.21 -25.24 5.07
CA THR A 812 1.87 -25.15 5.67
C THR A 812 0.86 -26.04 4.93
N ASN A 813 -0.42 -26.02 5.36
CA ASN A 813 -1.55 -26.67 4.67
C ASN A 813 -1.78 -26.23 3.20
N ILE A 814 -1.00 -25.26 2.70
CA ILE A 814 -0.90 -24.95 1.27
C ILE A 814 -0.53 -26.20 0.45
N ALA A 815 0.35 -27.07 0.95
CA ALA A 815 0.75 -28.30 0.27
C ALA A 815 -0.30 -29.43 0.35
N GLU A 816 -1.35 -29.29 1.17
CA GLU A 816 -2.28 -30.36 1.59
C GLU A 816 -3.24 -30.85 0.49
N THR A 817 -3.65 -29.96 -0.43
CA THR A 817 -4.66 -30.22 -1.48
C THR A 817 -4.15 -29.84 -2.87
N SER A 818 -4.08 -28.55 -3.19
CA SER A 818 -4.00 -28.03 -4.57
C SER A 818 -2.60 -27.85 -5.17
N LEU A 819 -1.52 -28.21 -4.45
CA LEU A 819 -0.16 -28.23 -5.01
C LEU A 819 0.34 -29.65 -5.29
N THR A 820 0.96 -29.85 -6.45
CA THR A 820 1.69 -31.06 -6.86
C THR A 820 3.19 -30.78 -6.90
N ILE A 821 3.90 -31.22 -5.87
CA ILE A 821 5.36 -31.23 -5.84
C ILE A 821 5.80 -32.62 -6.29
N ASP A 822 6.49 -32.70 -7.43
CA ASP A 822 7.08 -33.94 -7.94
C ASP A 822 8.28 -34.35 -7.07
N GLY A 823 8.51 -35.66 -6.94
CA GLY A 823 9.69 -36.22 -6.25
C GLY A 823 9.54 -36.40 -4.74
N ILE A 824 8.40 -36.02 -4.14
CA ILE A 824 8.10 -36.32 -2.72
C ILE A 824 7.85 -37.83 -2.57
N TYR A 825 8.66 -38.50 -1.74
CA TYR A 825 8.49 -39.91 -1.33
C TYR A 825 8.24 -40.04 0.18
N TYR A 826 8.64 -39.04 0.98
CA TYR A 826 8.53 -39.05 2.43
C TYR A 826 7.68 -37.88 2.92
N VAL A 827 6.72 -38.17 3.80
CA VAL A 827 5.89 -37.15 4.46
C VAL A 827 6.08 -37.23 5.97
N VAL A 828 6.35 -36.10 6.61
CA VAL A 828 6.35 -35.95 8.07
C VAL A 828 5.15 -35.09 8.46
N ASP A 829 4.21 -35.68 9.20
CA ASP A 829 2.96 -35.05 9.63
C ASP A 829 2.88 -35.04 11.17
N PRO A 830 3.09 -33.89 11.84
CA PRO A 830 2.83 -33.75 13.27
C PRO A 830 1.34 -33.65 13.60
N GLY A 831 0.45 -33.59 12.60
CA GLY A 831 -1.00 -33.68 12.81
C GLY A 831 -1.66 -32.38 13.30
N PHE A 832 -1.05 -31.22 13.05
CA PHE A 832 -1.58 -29.90 13.44
C PHE A 832 -1.83 -28.96 12.26
N VAL A 833 -2.66 -27.95 12.49
CA VAL A 833 -2.95 -26.83 11.57
C VAL A 833 -3.43 -25.60 12.35
N LYS A 834 -3.01 -24.39 11.94
CA LYS A 834 -3.57 -23.14 12.45
C LYS A 834 -4.88 -22.83 11.70
N GLN A 835 -5.98 -22.72 12.45
CA GLN A 835 -7.30 -22.39 11.91
C GLN A 835 -7.77 -21.03 12.43
N LYS A 836 -8.55 -20.32 11.61
CA LYS A 836 -9.27 -19.13 12.02
C LYS A 836 -10.59 -19.55 12.70
N VAL A 837 -10.84 -19.01 13.88
CA VAL A 837 -11.96 -19.34 14.76
C VAL A 837 -12.62 -18.05 15.22
N TYR A 838 -13.89 -17.87 14.85
CA TYR A 838 -14.72 -16.76 15.31
C TYR A 838 -15.45 -17.13 16.60
N ASN A 839 -15.31 -16.29 17.64
CA ASN A 839 -16.12 -16.39 18.84
C ASN A 839 -17.28 -15.38 18.76
N SER A 840 -18.49 -15.87 18.55
CA SER A 840 -19.69 -15.03 18.43
C SER A 840 -19.99 -14.19 19.67
N LYS A 841 -19.60 -14.65 20.88
CA LYS A 841 -19.87 -13.94 22.14
C LYS A 841 -18.96 -12.74 22.36
N THR A 842 -17.70 -12.81 21.92
CA THR A 842 -16.74 -11.69 22.02
C THR A 842 -16.60 -10.89 20.73
N GLY A 843 -17.12 -11.42 19.63
CA GLY A 843 -16.94 -10.85 18.29
C GLY A 843 -15.51 -10.92 17.75
N ILE A 844 -14.60 -11.64 18.43
CA ILE A 844 -13.18 -11.72 18.04
C ILE A 844 -12.93 -12.93 17.14
N ASP A 845 -12.17 -12.68 16.07
CA ASP A 845 -11.53 -13.70 15.23
C ASP A 845 -10.15 -14.08 15.82
N GLN A 846 -9.95 -15.35 16.15
CA GLN A 846 -8.69 -15.86 16.72
C GLN A 846 -8.02 -16.88 15.78
N LEU A 847 -6.69 -16.95 15.79
CA LEU A 847 -5.89 -17.95 15.06
C LEU A 847 -5.35 -18.99 16.05
N VAL A 848 -5.95 -20.18 16.06
CA VAL A 848 -5.70 -21.22 17.07
C VAL A 848 -5.01 -22.42 16.42
N VAL A 849 -4.00 -23.00 17.09
CA VAL A 849 -3.42 -24.30 16.70
C VAL A 849 -4.41 -25.40 17.04
N THR A 850 -4.83 -26.16 16.04
CA THR A 850 -5.85 -27.21 16.16
C THR A 850 -5.35 -28.54 15.60
N PRO A 851 -5.79 -29.69 16.14
CA PRO A 851 -5.46 -31.00 15.58
C PRO A 851 -6.08 -31.28 14.21
N ILE A 852 -5.50 -32.28 13.56
CA ILE A 852 -6.00 -33.04 12.40
C ILE A 852 -7.50 -33.32 12.38
N SER A 853 -8.18 -33.23 11.22
CA SER A 853 -9.12 -34.29 10.85
C SER A 853 -8.42 -35.46 10.16
N GLN A 854 -9.00 -36.66 10.28
CA GLN A 854 -8.55 -37.88 9.60
C GLN A 854 -8.56 -37.71 8.07
N ALA A 855 -9.48 -36.89 7.52
CA ALA A 855 -9.51 -36.55 6.11
C ALA A 855 -8.22 -35.81 5.68
N GLN A 856 -7.80 -34.79 6.42
CA GLN A 856 -6.54 -34.08 6.13
C GLN A 856 -5.33 -35.00 6.29
N ALA A 857 -5.28 -35.80 7.36
CA ALA A 857 -4.19 -36.76 7.59
C ALA A 857 -4.05 -37.78 6.43
N LYS A 858 -5.15 -38.17 5.78
CA LYS A 858 -5.13 -38.99 4.56
C LYS A 858 -4.61 -38.21 3.35
N GLN A 859 -5.01 -36.95 3.17
CA GLN A 859 -4.54 -36.09 2.08
C GLN A 859 -3.06 -35.71 2.17
N ARG A 860 -2.54 -35.52 3.41
CA ARG A 860 -1.11 -35.34 3.70
C ARG A 860 -0.32 -36.60 3.38
N ALA A 861 -0.75 -37.77 3.89
CA ALA A 861 -0.11 -39.05 3.56
C ALA A 861 -0.09 -39.32 2.04
N GLY A 862 -1.21 -39.04 1.36
CA GLY A 862 -1.34 -39.16 -0.10
C GLY A 862 -0.41 -38.28 -0.93
N ARG A 863 0.36 -37.35 -0.33
CA ARG A 863 1.41 -36.60 -1.03
C ARG A 863 2.60 -37.49 -1.41
N ALA A 864 2.95 -38.46 -0.56
CA ALA A 864 4.05 -39.39 -0.78
C ALA A 864 3.80 -40.36 -1.95
N GLY A 865 2.56 -40.82 -2.12
CA GLY A 865 2.19 -41.84 -3.11
C GLY A 865 2.07 -41.35 -4.56
N ARG A 866 2.47 -40.10 -4.86
CA ARG A 866 2.21 -39.47 -6.18
C ARG A 866 3.23 -39.83 -7.26
N THR A 867 4.49 -39.95 -6.90
CA THR A 867 5.58 -40.21 -7.87
C THR A 867 6.01 -41.69 -7.86
N GLY A 868 5.95 -42.33 -6.69
CA GLY A 868 6.25 -43.74 -6.48
C GLY A 868 5.75 -44.19 -5.10
N PRO A 869 6.01 -45.45 -4.70
CA PRO A 869 5.69 -45.94 -3.36
C PRO A 869 6.46 -45.13 -2.30
N GLY A 870 5.79 -44.71 -1.23
CA GLY A 870 6.36 -43.77 -0.26
C GLY A 870 6.02 -44.10 1.20
N LYS A 871 6.50 -43.26 2.12
CA LYS A 871 6.27 -43.41 3.57
C LYS A 871 5.71 -42.12 4.18
N CYS A 872 4.79 -42.27 5.13
CA CYS A 872 4.23 -41.17 5.93
C CYS A 872 4.45 -41.44 7.42
N TYR A 873 5.23 -40.57 8.05
CA TYR A 873 5.57 -40.59 9.47
C TYR A 873 4.63 -39.64 10.21
N ARG A 874 3.78 -40.19 11.06
CA ARG A 874 2.81 -39.45 11.87
C ARG A 874 3.31 -39.35 13.30
N LEU A 875 3.53 -38.12 13.79
CA LEU A 875 4.11 -37.88 15.12
C LEU A 875 3.05 -37.89 16.23
N TYR A 876 2.06 -38.76 16.06
CA TYR A 876 0.93 -38.98 16.93
C TYR A 876 0.54 -40.45 16.91
N THR A 877 0.05 -40.95 18.04
CA THR A 877 -0.32 -42.37 18.17
C THR A 877 -1.50 -42.74 17.27
N GLU A 878 -1.57 -44.01 16.85
CA GLU A 878 -2.72 -44.49 16.09
C GLU A 878 -4.03 -44.34 16.90
N ARG A 879 -3.95 -44.45 18.23
CA ARG A 879 -5.09 -44.20 19.11
C ARG A 879 -5.55 -42.75 19.02
N ALA A 880 -4.67 -41.76 19.08
CA ALA A 880 -5.04 -40.35 18.94
C ALA A 880 -5.68 -40.06 17.56
N TYR A 881 -5.17 -40.68 16.49
CA TYR A 881 -5.76 -40.60 15.15
C TYR A 881 -7.20 -41.15 15.09
N ARG A 882 -7.52 -42.23 15.81
CA ARG A 882 -8.87 -42.83 15.84
C ARG A 882 -9.81 -42.10 16.83
N ASP A 883 -9.33 -41.88 18.05
CA ASP A 883 -10.12 -41.46 19.20
C ASP A 883 -10.19 -39.93 19.36
N GLU A 884 -9.08 -39.20 19.16
CA GLU A 884 -9.01 -37.74 19.40
C GLU A 884 -9.28 -36.89 18.15
N MET A 885 -8.88 -37.33 16.95
CA MET A 885 -9.15 -36.59 15.71
C MET A 885 -10.61 -36.68 15.25
N LEU A 886 -11.07 -35.63 14.57
CA LEU A 886 -12.36 -35.62 13.86
C LEU A 886 -12.26 -36.43 12.55
N THR A 887 -13.38 -36.98 12.07
CA THR A 887 -13.41 -37.77 10.81
C THR A 887 -13.20 -36.89 9.58
N THR A 888 -13.90 -35.76 9.53
CA THR A 888 -13.88 -34.74 8.47
C THR A 888 -13.55 -33.36 9.05
N ASN A 889 -13.26 -32.38 8.19
CA ASN A 889 -13.10 -30.99 8.63
C ASN A 889 -14.43 -30.40 9.06
N VAL A 890 -14.42 -29.56 10.10
CA VAL A 890 -15.51 -28.63 10.39
C VAL A 890 -15.61 -27.63 9.23
N PRO A 891 -16.78 -27.48 8.56
CA PRO A 891 -16.97 -26.53 7.47
C PRO A 891 -16.67 -25.09 7.88
N GLU A 892 -16.14 -24.29 6.97
CA GLU A 892 -15.70 -22.92 7.30
C GLU A 892 -16.86 -22.05 7.80
N ILE A 893 -18.06 -22.23 7.22
CA ILE A 893 -19.30 -21.53 7.59
C ILE A 893 -19.72 -21.71 9.07
N GLN A 894 -19.23 -22.74 9.76
CA GLN A 894 -19.53 -22.97 11.18
C GLN A 894 -18.54 -22.30 12.15
N ARG A 895 -17.42 -21.75 11.65
CA ARG A 895 -16.29 -21.25 12.48
C ARG A 895 -15.81 -19.82 12.17
N THR A 896 -16.54 -19.06 11.35
CA THR A 896 -16.16 -17.70 10.90
C THR A 896 -17.29 -16.69 11.04
N ASN A 897 -16.98 -15.38 11.13
CA ASN A 897 -18.00 -14.32 11.10
C ASN A 897 -18.80 -14.36 9.78
N LEU A 898 -20.13 -14.46 9.89
CA LEU A 898 -21.04 -14.61 8.76
C LEU A 898 -21.62 -13.31 8.22
N ALA A 899 -21.35 -12.14 8.80
CA ALA A 899 -21.98 -10.87 8.42
C ALA A 899 -21.87 -10.53 6.92
N SER A 900 -20.71 -10.77 6.29
CA SER A 900 -20.53 -10.58 4.84
C SER A 900 -21.34 -11.56 3.98
N THR A 901 -21.56 -12.78 4.49
CA THR A 901 -22.31 -13.84 3.81
C THR A 901 -23.81 -13.66 3.97
N VAL A 902 -24.27 -13.32 5.18
CA VAL A 902 -25.66 -12.93 5.48
C VAL A 902 -26.08 -11.74 4.63
N LEU A 903 -25.23 -10.71 4.55
CA LEU A 903 -25.45 -9.55 3.67
C LEU A 903 -25.59 -9.98 2.21
N SER A 904 -24.73 -10.88 1.73
CA SER A 904 -24.77 -11.37 0.34
C SER A 904 -26.06 -12.15 0.06
N LEU A 905 -26.47 -13.06 0.95
CA LEU A 905 -27.69 -13.86 0.84
C LEU A 905 -28.96 -12.98 0.86
N LYS A 906 -29.09 -12.09 1.86
CA LYS A 906 -30.20 -11.11 1.92
C LYS A 906 -30.25 -10.26 0.65
N ALA A 907 -29.09 -9.93 0.07
CA ALA A 907 -28.98 -9.16 -1.16
C ALA A 907 -29.12 -9.96 -2.46
N MET A 908 -29.36 -11.28 -2.38
CA MET A 908 -29.96 -12.11 -3.43
C MET A 908 -31.50 -12.22 -3.29
N GLY A 909 -32.09 -11.62 -2.25
CA GLY A 909 -33.50 -11.78 -1.91
C GLY A 909 -33.81 -12.99 -1.02
N ILE A 910 -32.79 -13.65 -0.46
CA ILE A 910 -32.96 -14.77 0.47
C ILE A 910 -33.25 -14.18 1.85
N ASN A 911 -34.54 -13.99 2.13
CA ASN A 911 -35.01 -13.35 3.37
C ASN A 911 -34.99 -14.31 4.56
N ASP A 912 -35.37 -15.58 4.36
CA ASP A 912 -35.20 -16.62 5.37
C ASP A 912 -33.82 -17.29 5.21
N LEU A 913 -33.04 -17.23 6.29
CA LEU A 913 -31.69 -17.78 6.40
C LEU A 913 -31.64 -19.04 7.29
N LEU A 914 -32.68 -19.27 8.10
CA LEU A 914 -32.82 -20.46 8.94
C LEU A 914 -33.38 -21.62 8.13
N SER A 915 -34.29 -21.35 7.18
CA SER A 915 -34.78 -22.32 6.20
C SER A 915 -33.87 -22.44 4.95
N PHE A 916 -32.66 -21.85 4.96
CA PHE A 916 -31.75 -21.99 3.83
C PHE A 916 -31.07 -23.36 3.83
N ASP A 917 -31.06 -23.98 2.66
CA ASP A 917 -30.62 -25.37 2.41
C ASP A 917 -29.08 -25.48 2.41
N PHE A 918 -28.47 -25.28 3.57
CA PHE A 918 -27.05 -25.53 3.81
C PHE A 918 -26.79 -27.02 4.00
N MET A 919 -25.69 -27.54 3.45
CA MET A 919 -25.26 -28.94 3.67
C MET A 919 -24.88 -29.22 5.13
N ASP A 920 -24.29 -28.21 5.79
CA ASP A 920 -24.08 -28.15 7.23
C ASP A 920 -24.46 -26.74 7.67
N ALA A 921 -25.57 -26.59 8.41
CA ALA A 921 -26.06 -25.27 8.80
C ALA A 921 -25.08 -24.55 9.76
N PRO A 922 -24.94 -23.22 9.67
CA PRO A 922 -24.21 -22.44 10.67
C PRO A 922 -24.91 -22.46 12.03
N PRO A 923 -24.18 -22.23 13.14
CA PRO A 923 -24.80 -22.02 14.45
C PRO A 923 -25.77 -20.84 14.43
N MET A 924 -26.95 -21.03 15.01
CA MET A 924 -27.98 -19.97 15.08
C MET A 924 -27.46 -18.71 15.81
N GLU A 925 -26.64 -18.89 16.84
CA GLU A 925 -25.94 -17.80 17.53
C GLU A 925 -25.13 -16.93 16.55
N THR A 926 -24.21 -17.53 15.79
CA THR A 926 -23.38 -16.82 14.80
C THR A 926 -24.22 -16.13 13.73
N LEU A 927 -25.36 -16.70 13.36
CA LEU A 927 -26.31 -16.12 12.40
C LEU A 927 -27.06 -14.91 12.99
N ILE A 928 -27.56 -15.01 14.23
CA ILE A 928 -28.24 -13.94 14.98
C ILE A 928 -27.27 -12.78 15.20
N THR A 929 -26.08 -13.05 15.75
CA THR A 929 -25.05 -12.03 15.96
C THR A 929 -24.66 -11.37 14.64
N ALA A 930 -24.54 -12.12 13.53
CA ALA A 930 -24.27 -11.55 12.21
C ALA A 930 -25.39 -10.62 11.70
N MET A 931 -26.67 -10.95 11.92
CA MET A 931 -27.80 -10.09 11.59
C MET A 931 -27.83 -8.82 12.47
N GLU A 932 -27.48 -8.93 13.75
CA GLU A 932 -27.34 -7.80 14.68
C GLU A 932 -26.24 -6.80 14.24
N GLN A 933 -25.06 -7.27 13.75
CA GLN A 933 -24.03 -6.35 13.22
C GLN A 933 -24.56 -5.60 12.00
N LEU A 934 -25.31 -6.28 11.11
CA LEU A 934 -25.85 -5.66 9.90
C LEU A 934 -27.00 -4.69 10.19
N TYR A 935 -27.80 -4.93 11.23
CA TYR A 935 -28.81 -3.98 11.71
C TYR A 935 -28.17 -2.73 12.34
N THR A 936 -27.20 -2.92 13.24
CA THR A 936 -26.48 -1.79 13.86
C THR A 936 -25.65 -0.97 12.85
N LEU A 937 -25.20 -1.59 11.75
CA LEU A 937 -24.59 -0.90 10.59
C LEU A 937 -25.61 -0.26 9.62
N GLY A 938 -26.92 -0.29 9.91
CA GLY A 938 -27.98 0.27 9.05
C GLY A 938 -28.15 -0.45 7.69
N ALA A 939 -27.55 -1.62 7.52
CA ALA A 939 -27.68 -2.44 6.32
C ALA A 939 -29.00 -3.23 6.31
N LEU A 940 -29.51 -3.63 7.49
CA LEU A 940 -30.86 -4.16 7.69
C LEU A 940 -31.78 -3.12 8.34
N ASP A 941 -33.09 -3.24 8.11
CA ASP A 941 -34.16 -2.49 8.78
C ASP A 941 -34.81 -3.29 9.92
N ASP A 942 -35.82 -2.69 10.57
CA ASP A 942 -36.57 -3.27 11.70
C ASP A 942 -37.35 -4.56 11.34
N GLU A 943 -37.56 -4.83 10.04
CA GLU A 943 -38.15 -6.07 9.52
C GLU A 943 -37.09 -7.13 9.16
N GLY A 944 -35.81 -6.81 9.31
CA GLY A 944 -34.70 -7.66 8.89
C GLY A 944 -34.53 -7.77 7.37
N LEU A 945 -35.08 -6.81 6.61
CA LEU A 945 -34.92 -6.69 5.16
C LEU A 945 -33.76 -5.74 4.81
N LEU A 946 -33.36 -5.74 3.53
CA LEU A 946 -32.15 -5.06 3.09
C LEU A 946 -32.43 -3.61 2.64
N THR A 947 -31.91 -2.65 3.41
CA THR A 947 -32.16 -1.21 3.23
C THR A 947 -31.57 -0.65 1.92
N ARG A 948 -31.92 0.60 1.58
CA ARG A 948 -31.28 1.33 0.46
C ARG A 948 -29.77 1.50 0.67
N LEU A 949 -29.35 1.65 1.93
CA LEU A 949 -27.93 1.59 2.28
C LEU A 949 -27.43 0.17 2.03
N GLY A 950 -28.03 -0.85 2.66
CA GLY A 950 -27.76 -2.29 2.51
C GLY A 950 -27.54 -2.78 1.07
N ARG A 951 -28.31 -2.29 0.09
CA ARG A 951 -28.17 -2.65 -1.33
C ARG A 951 -26.96 -2.03 -2.03
N ARG A 952 -26.61 -0.78 -1.69
CA ARG A 952 -25.34 -0.15 -2.13
C ARG A 952 -24.16 -0.81 -1.42
N VAL A 953 -24.34 -1.05 -0.13
CA VAL A 953 -23.48 -1.80 0.78
C VAL A 953 -23.14 -3.18 0.23
N ARG A 954 -24.06 -4.02 -0.27
CA ARG A 954 -23.72 -5.28 -0.97
C ARG A 954 -22.58 -5.09 -1.99
N ASN A 955 -22.74 -4.11 -2.88
CA ASN A 955 -21.80 -3.87 -3.98
C ASN A 955 -20.47 -3.25 -3.53
N LEU A 956 -20.39 -2.77 -2.28
CA LEU A 956 -19.29 -1.98 -1.73
C LEU A 956 -18.67 -2.56 -0.45
N TYR A 957 -19.26 -3.53 0.25
CA TYR A 957 -18.77 -4.05 1.55
C TYR A 957 -17.66 -5.09 1.45
N GLY A 958 -17.31 -5.50 0.23
CA GLY A 958 -15.97 -6.02 -0.02
C GLY A 958 -14.90 -4.92 -0.12
N LEU A 959 -15.21 -3.66 0.20
CA LEU A 959 -14.40 -2.47 -0.13
C LEU A 959 -14.46 -1.25 0.85
N ILE A 960 -15.61 -0.81 1.41
CA ILE A 960 -15.82 0.59 1.92
C ILE A 960 -14.69 1.15 2.81
N CYS A 961 -14.22 0.41 3.82
CA CYS A 961 -12.99 0.75 4.52
C CYS A 961 -12.01 -0.42 4.60
N LEU A 962 -12.51 -1.62 4.95
CA LEU A 962 -11.70 -2.82 5.18
C LEU A 962 -10.67 -3.10 4.09
N GLN A 963 -11.02 -3.06 2.80
CA GLN A 963 -10.09 -3.49 1.75
C GLN A 963 -9.07 -2.43 1.30
N LEU A 964 -9.37 -1.13 1.40
CA LEU A 964 -8.31 -0.12 1.26
C LEU A 964 -7.25 -0.30 2.35
N ILE A 965 -7.67 -0.77 3.52
CA ILE A 965 -6.85 -0.98 4.70
C ILE A 965 -6.20 -2.38 4.74
N GLU A 966 -6.73 -3.44 4.11
CA GLU A 966 -6.05 -4.77 3.94
C GLU A 966 -4.62 -4.65 3.35
N SER A 967 -4.33 -3.51 2.73
CA SER A 967 -2.99 -3.05 2.36
C SER A 967 -2.00 -2.95 3.52
N THR A 968 -2.42 -3.07 4.79
CA THR A 968 -1.64 -2.86 6.04
C THR A 968 -0.33 -3.64 6.12
N HIS A 969 -0.29 -4.83 5.52
CA HIS A 969 0.93 -5.62 5.34
C HIS A 969 2.01 -4.93 4.47
N CYS A 970 1.76 -3.70 3.98
CA CYS A 970 2.77 -2.79 3.46
C CYS A 970 3.92 -2.53 4.46
N VAL A 971 3.66 -2.47 5.77
CA VAL A 971 4.63 -2.04 6.80
C VAL A 971 4.93 -3.15 7.81
N ASN A 972 5.40 -4.30 7.31
CA ASN A 972 6.42 -5.12 7.98
C ASN A 972 6.83 -6.31 7.10
N VAL A 973 8.03 -6.26 6.50
CA VAL A 973 8.66 -7.41 5.84
C VAL A 973 10.09 -7.61 6.34
N GLY A 974 10.24 -8.47 7.35
CA GLY A 974 11.29 -9.49 7.43
C GLY A 974 12.77 -9.09 7.59
N HIS A 975 13.14 -7.82 7.52
CA HIS A 975 14.53 -7.39 7.76
C HIS A 975 14.79 -7.13 9.25
N PHE A 976 14.90 -8.20 10.03
CA PHE A 976 15.29 -8.16 11.44
C PHE A 976 16.56 -7.32 11.68
N ASP A 977 17.52 -7.43 10.76
CA ASP A 977 18.87 -6.84 10.83
C ASP A 977 18.90 -5.33 10.49
N LYS A 978 17.76 -4.78 10.02
CA LYS A 978 17.63 -3.35 9.67
C LYS A 978 16.45 -2.68 10.36
N GLN A 979 15.90 -3.29 11.42
CA GLN A 979 14.72 -2.81 12.13
C GLN A 979 14.82 -1.33 12.53
N ALA A 980 15.91 -0.90 13.19
CA ALA A 980 16.09 0.49 13.58
C ALA A 980 16.11 1.50 12.40
N LEU A 981 16.59 1.08 11.22
CA LEU A 981 16.55 1.92 10.02
C LEU A 981 15.15 1.92 9.38
N ALA A 982 14.43 0.80 9.42
CA ALA A 982 13.04 0.72 9.02
C ALA A 982 12.15 1.59 9.94
N ASP A 983 12.36 1.56 11.25
CA ASP A 983 11.66 2.42 12.21
C ASP A 983 11.99 3.91 12.00
N GLN A 984 13.26 4.26 11.72
CA GLN A 984 13.63 5.63 11.34
C GLN A 984 12.99 6.08 10.00
N LYS A 985 12.69 5.15 9.10
CA LYS A 985 11.96 5.41 7.84
C LYS A 985 10.45 5.55 8.10
N LYS A 986 9.87 4.63 8.87
CA LYS A 986 8.47 4.61 9.33
C LYS A 986 8.09 5.88 10.08
N ALA A 987 8.95 6.36 10.99
CA ALA A 987 8.78 7.61 11.73
C ALA A 987 8.65 8.87 10.83
N LYS A 988 9.13 8.83 9.57
CA LYS A 988 8.97 9.91 8.59
C LYS A 988 7.60 9.92 7.90
N PHE A 989 6.74 8.94 8.21
CA PHE A 989 5.37 8.83 7.73
C PHE A 989 4.31 8.87 8.84
N HIS A 990 4.72 8.70 10.11
CA HIS A 990 3.82 8.74 11.28
C HIS A 990 2.96 10.02 11.28
N GLN A 991 1.64 9.85 11.33
CA GLN A 991 0.67 10.92 11.56
C GLN A 991 0.12 10.80 12.99
N PRO A 992 0.10 11.88 13.79
CA PRO A 992 -0.26 11.82 15.20
C PRO A 992 -1.72 11.43 15.46
N GLU A 993 -2.60 11.47 14.45
CA GLU A 993 -4.01 11.11 14.50
C GLU A 993 -4.27 9.59 14.36
N GLY A 994 -3.35 8.83 13.77
CA GLY A 994 -3.51 7.37 13.67
C GLY A 994 -2.83 6.65 12.50
N ASP A 995 -2.94 5.32 12.55
CA ASP A 995 -2.33 4.40 11.57
C ASP A 995 -2.96 4.51 10.18
N HIS A 996 -4.28 4.69 10.07
CA HIS A 996 -4.95 4.82 8.77
C HIS A 996 -4.47 6.07 7.99
N LEU A 997 -4.16 7.17 8.69
CA LEU A 997 -3.63 8.40 8.10
C LEU A 997 -2.12 8.28 7.80
N THR A 998 -1.38 7.54 8.63
CA THR A 998 0.00 7.11 8.34
C THR A 998 0.09 6.30 7.04
N LEU A 999 -0.82 5.34 6.82
CA LEU A 999 -0.92 4.55 5.59
C LEU A 999 -1.30 5.40 4.36
N LEU A 1000 -2.19 6.39 4.53
CA LEU A 1000 -2.52 7.35 3.47
C LEU A 1000 -1.31 8.20 3.05
N ALA A 1001 -0.52 8.67 4.02
CA ALA A 1001 0.71 9.42 3.75
C ALA A 1001 1.75 8.56 3.00
N VAL A 1002 1.89 7.27 3.36
CA VAL A 1002 2.72 6.30 2.61
C VAL A 1002 2.25 6.15 1.17
N TYR A 1003 0.95 5.92 0.95
CA TYR A 1003 0.39 5.74 -0.40
C TYR A 1003 0.52 7.00 -1.27
N ASN A 1004 0.25 8.19 -0.72
CA ASN A 1004 0.44 9.46 -1.43
C ASN A 1004 1.91 9.72 -1.75
N SER A 1005 2.84 9.41 -0.84
CA SER A 1005 4.27 9.55 -1.11
C SER A 1005 4.75 8.59 -2.22
N TRP A 1006 4.27 7.34 -2.24
CA TRP A 1006 4.55 6.40 -3.33
C TRP A 1006 3.98 6.86 -4.68
N LYS A 1007 2.74 7.36 -4.69
CA LYS A 1007 2.08 7.95 -5.87
C LYS A 1007 2.88 9.13 -6.42
N ASN A 1008 3.34 10.04 -5.55
CA ASN A 1008 4.10 11.22 -5.94
C ASN A 1008 5.50 10.84 -6.46
N ASN A 1009 6.07 9.72 -5.99
CA ASN A 1009 7.25 9.06 -6.57
C ASN A 1009 6.92 8.14 -7.76
N LYS A 1010 5.87 8.46 -8.54
CA LYS A 1010 5.45 7.79 -9.78
C LYS A 1010 5.28 6.26 -9.67
N PHE A 1011 4.85 5.77 -8.50
CA PHE A 1011 4.70 4.34 -8.22
C PHE A 1011 6.00 3.52 -8.30
N SER A 1012 7.16 4.16 -8.06
CA SER A 1012 8.49 3.57 -8.13
C SER A 1012 8.68 2.34 -7.22
N ASN A 1013 9.22 1.25 -7.77
CA ASN A 1013 9.65 0.07 -7.01
C ASN A 1013 10.89 0.35 -6.13
N PRO A 1014 11.99 0.98 -6.63
CA PRO A 1014 13.12 1.39 -5.79
C PRO A 1014 12.74 2.22 -4.56
N TRP A 1015 11.80 3.15 -4.69
CA TRP A 1015 11.31 3.95 -3.57
C TRP A 1015 10.68 3.07 -2.46
N CYS A 1016 9.98 2.00 -2.82
CA CYS A 1016 9.43 1.07 -1.85
C CYS A 1016 10.54 0.35 -1.06
N TYR A 1017 11.57 -0.12 -1.78
CA TYR A 1017 12.74 -0.80 -1.19
C TYR A 1017 13.52 0.12 -0.25
N GLU A 1018 13.80 1.36 -0.66
CA GLU A 1018 14.46 2.38 0.18
C GLU A 1018 13.72 2.69 1.48
N ASN A 1019 12.39 2.47 1.53
CA ASN A 1019 11.55 2.80 2.68
C ASN A 1019 10.97 1.55 3.37
N PHE A 1020 11.47 0.35 3.04
CA PHE A 1020 11.07 -0.95 3.63
C PHE A 1020 9.58 -1.31 3.45
N ILE A 1021 8.96 -0.81 2.37
CA ILE A 1021 7.54 -1.03 2.07
C ILE A 1021 7.37 -2.13 1.01
N GLN A 1022 6.40 -3.02 1.19
CA GLN A 1022 6.14 -4.09 0.23
C GLN A 1022 5.42 -3.58 -1.04
N ALA A 1023 6.15 -3.40 -2.15
CA ALA A 1023 5.62 -2.88 -3.42
C ALA A 1023 4.42 -3.68 -3.98
N ARG A 1024 4.37 -5.00 -3.73
CA ARG A 1024 3.22 -5.87 -4.09
C ARG A 1024 1.92 -5.42 -3.40
N SER A 1025 2.01 -5.04 -2.14
CA SER A 1025 0.85 -4.63 -1.32
C SER A 1025 0.38 -3.22 -1.67
N LEU A 1026 1.31 -2.31 -1.99
CA LEU A 1026 0.97 -0.99 -2.54
C LEU A 1026 0.30 -1.06 -3.92
N ARG A 1027 0.72 -1.98 -4.81
CA ARG A 1027 0.02 -2.24 -6.08
C ARG A 1027 -1.40 -2.76 -5.84
N ARG A 1028 -1.57 -3.77 -4.98
CA ARG A 1028 -2.90 -4.25 -4.55
C ARG A 1028 -3.78 -3.12 -4.00
N ALA A 1029 -3.23 -2.21 -3.18
CA ALA A 1029 -3.94 -1.03 -2.69
C ALA A 1029 -4.41 -0.11 -3.82
N GLN A 1030 -3.55 0.14 -4.82
CA GLN A 1030 -3.88 0.93 -6.01
C GLN A 1030 -5.02 0.27 -6.82
N ASP A 1031 -4.99 -1.04 -7.01
CA ASP A 1031 -5.95 -1.78 -7.82
C ASP A 1031 -7.31 -1.93 -7.12
N ILE A 1032 -7.31 -2.14 -5.79
CA ILE A 1032 -8.49 -2.00 -4.92
C ILE A 1032 -9.10 -0.61 -5.08
N ARG A 1033 -8.28 0.45 -5.01
CA ARG A 1033 -8.74 1.84 -5.15
C ARG A 1033 -9.30 2.13 -6.54
N LYS A 1034 -8.70 1.61 -7.63
CA LYS A 1034 -9.25 1.67 -8.99
C LYS A 1034 -10.61 0.98 -9.06
N GLN A 1035 -10.73 -0.23 -8.50
CA GLN A 1035 -11.96 -1.01 -8.50
C GLN A 1035 -13.09 -0.30 -7.74
N MET A 1036 -12.81 0.32 -6.59
CA MET A 1036 -13.77 1.15 -5.85
C MET A 1036 -14.30 2.30 -6.70
N LEU A 1037 -13.40 3.07 -7.34
CA LEU A 1037 -13.79 4.20 -8.19
C LEU A 1037 -14.66 3.73 -9.36
N GLY A 1038 -14.31 2.62 -10.01
CA GLY A 1038 -15.14 2.00 -11.06
C GLY A 1038 -16.44 1.34 -10.57
N ILE A 1039 -16.67 1.21 -9.27
CA ILE A 1039 -17.97 0.84 -8.70
C ILE A 1039 -18.76 2.12 -8.35
N MET A 1040 -18.12 3.14 -7.77
CA MET A 1040 -18.74 4.44 -7.46
C MET A 1040 -19.27 5.13 -8.72
N ASP A 1041 -18.47 5.14 -9.80
CA ASP A 1041 -18.84 5.70 -11.11
C ASP A 1041 -20.06 4.96 -11.72
N ARG A 1042 -20.06 3.63 -11.71
CA ARG A 1042 -21.22 2.82 -12.13
C ARG A 1042 -22.47 3.04 -11.28
N HIS A 1043 -22.32 3.46 -10.01
CA HIS A 1043 -23.43 3.85 -9.13
C HIS A 1043 -23.75 5.35 -9.17
N LYS A 1044 -23.09 6.13 -10.03
CA LYS A 1044 -23.23 7.58 -10.17
C LYS A 1044 -23.06 8.33 -8.83
N LEU A 1045 -21.98 7.98 -8.11
CA LEU A 1045 -21.58 8.61 -6.85
C LEU A 1045 -20.41 9.57 -7.09
N ASP A 1046 -20.60 10.85 -6.77
CA ASP A 1046 -19.59 11.89 -6.96
C ASP A 1046 -18.34 11.66 -6.10
N VAL A 1047 -17.17 11.55 -6.74
CA VAL A 1047 -15.89 11.30 -6.07
C VAL A 1047 -15.23 12.64 -5.69
N VAL A 1048 -15.53 13.12 -4.48
CA VAL A 1048 -14.92 14.34 -3.92
C VAL A 1048 -13.84 13.97 -2.89
N SER A 1049 -12.70 14.66 -2.92
CA SER A 1049 -11.63 14.51 -1.92
C SER A 1049 -11.78 15.54 -0.80
N CYS A 1050 -11.59 15.11 0.46
CA CYS A 1050 -11.65 15.98 1.64
C CYS A 1050 -10.40 16.85 1.85
N GLY A 1051 -9.38 16.74 0.98
CA GLY A 1051 -8.13 17.50 1.12
C GLY A 1051 -7.44 17.21 2.45
N LYS A 1052 -7.08 18.26 3.19
CA LYS A 1052 -6.41 18.18 4.51
C LYS A 1052 -7.36 17.92 5.69
N ALA A 1053 -8.66 17.77 5.49
CA ALA A 1053 -9.63 17.63 6.59
C ALA A 1053 -9.63 16.20 7.19
N THR A 1054 -8.56 15.85 7.91
CA THR A 1054 -8.33 14.54 8.58
C THR A 1054 -9.51 14.11 9.46
N VAL A 1055 -10.10 15.05 10.21
CA VAL A 1055 -11.27 14.83 11.08
C VAL A 1055 -12.46 14.21 10.32
N ARG A 1056 -12.68 14.57 9.05
CA ARG A 1056 -13.76 13.95 8.23
C ARG A 1056 -13.48 12.49 7.91
N VAL A 1057 -12.20 12.13 7.75
CA VAL A 1057 -11.75 10.74 7.53
C VAL A 1057 -11.87 9.96 8.84
N GLN A 1058 -11.47 10.54 9.98
CA GLN A 1058 -11.62 9.91 11.30
C GLN A 1058 -13.09 9.68 11.67
N LYS A 1059 -13.98 10.66 11.43
CA LYS A 1059 -15.44 10.49 11.58
C LYS A 1059 -15.98 9.38 10.67
N ALA A 1060 -15.54 9.30 9.41
CA ALA A 1060 -15.93 8.21 8.51
C ALA A 1060 -15.47 6.83 8.99
N ILE A 1061 -14.21 6.71 9.47
CA ILE A 1061 -13.67 5.48 10.08
C ILE A 1061 -14.50 5.11 11.33
N CYS A 1062 -14.78 6.07 12.20
CA CYS A 1062 -15.62 5.89 13.40
C CYS A 1062 -17.01 5.35 13.01
N SER A 1063 -17.67 5.93 12.00
CA SER A 1063 -18.98 5.45 11.52
C SER A 1063 -18.98 4.02 10.94
N GLY A 1064 -17.83 3.52 10.49
CA GLY A 1064 -17.68 2.15 9.96
C GLY A 1064 -17.20 1.12 10.98
N PHE A 1065 -16.53 1.57 12.05
CA PHE A 1065 -15.89 0.72 13.07
C PHE A 1065 -16.31 1.09 14.51
N PHE A 1066 -17.47 1.73 14.71
CA PHE A 1066 -17.94 2.17 16.03
C PHE A 1066 -17.98 1.04 17.07
N ARG A 1067 -18.28 -0.20 16.63
CA ARG A 1067 -18.26 -1.40 17.49
C ARG A 1067 -16.85 -1.75 17.98
N ASN A 1068 -15.82 -1.43 17.19
CA ASN A 1068 -14.41 -1.69 17.46
C ASN A 1068 -13.75 -0.49 18.17
N ALA A 1069 -14.37 -0.04 19.27
CA ALA A 1069 -13.89 1.08 20.07
C ALA A 1069 -13.37 0.61 21.44
N ALA A 1070 -12.36 1.32 21.95
CA ALA A 1070 -11.78 1.08 23.27
C ALA A 1070 -11.47 2.40 24.01
N LYS A 1071 -11.70 2.40 25.33
CA LYS A 1071 -11.29 3.48 26.25
C LYS A 1071 -10.06 3.03 27.04
N LYS A 1072 -9.14 3.96 27.30
CA LYS A 1072 -7.95 3.75 28.12
C LYS A 1072 -8.34 3.49 29.57
N ASP A 1073 -7.77 2.43 30.15
CA ASP A 1073 -7.87 2.12 31.58
C ASP A 1073 -6.62 2.68 32.29
N PRO A 1074 -6.77 3.51 33.35
CA PRO A 1074 -5.63 4.04 34.12
C PRO A 1074 -4.70 2.99 34.74
N GLN A 1075 -5.15 1.75 34.92
CA GLN A 1075 -4.40 0.65 35.53
C GLN A 1075 -3.94 -0.39 34.50
N GLU A 1076 -4.86 -0.95 33.70
CA GLU A 1076 -4.57 -2.19 32.94
C GLU A 1076 -4.20 -2.00 31.46
N GLY A 1077 -4.42 -0.80 30.87
CA GLY A 1077 -4.09 -0.49 29.48
C GLY A 1077 -5.25 0.18 28.73
N TYR A 1078 -6.00 -0.60 27.94
CA TYR A 1078 -7.28 -0.20 27.35
C TYR A 1078 -8.33 -1.28 27.61
N ARG A 1079 -9.61 -0.91 27.61
CA ARG A 1079 -10.75 -1.82 27.61
C ARG A 1079 -11.63 -1.62 26.38
N THR A 1080 -12.09 -2.72 25.79
CA THR A 1080 -13.12 -2.69 24.74
C THR A 1080 -14.46 -2.19 25.32
N LEU A 1081 -15.23 -1.41 24.55
CA LEU A 1081 -16.51 -0.88 25.04
C LEU A 1081 -17.62 -1.95 25.17
N ILE A 1082 -17.52 -3.06 24.44
CA ILE A 1082 -18.50 -4.16 24.48
C ILE A 1082 -18.25 -5.05 25.71
N ASP A 1083 -17.07 -5.69 25.75
CA ASP A 1083 -16.78 -6.80 26.66
C ASP A 1083 -15.96 -6.40 27.89
N GLN A 1084 -15.45 -5.16 27.92
CA GLN A 1084 -14.50 -4.66 28.93
C GLN A 1084 -13.17 -5.46 29.02
N GLN A 1085 -12.85 -6.22 27.97
CA GLN A 1085 -11.60 -7.00 27.81
C GLN A 1085 -10.38 -6.08 27.74
N VAL A 1086 -9.28 -6.52 28.37
CA VAL A 1086 -8.04 -5.74 28.49
C VAL A 1086 -7.18 -5.92 27.25
N VAL A 1087 -7.09 -4.85 26.46
CA VAL A 1087 -6.42 -4.83 25.15
C VAL A 1087 -5.29 -3.79 25.11
N TYR A 1088 -4.31 -4.01 24.23
CA TYR A 1088 -3.10 -3.19 24.14
C TYR A 1088 -2.89 -2.66 22.71
N ILE A 1089 -2.28 -1.49 22.54
CA ILE A 1089 -1.85 -1.02 21.21
C ILE A 1089 -0.68 -1.90 20.74
N HIS A 1090 -0.77 -2.45 19.52
CA HIS A 1090 0.31 -3.26 18.93
C HIS A 1090 1.58 -2.42 18.70
N PRO A 1091 2.80 -2.91 19.01
CA PRO A 1091 4.05 -2.15 18.84
C PRO A 1091 4.34 -1.66 17.42
N SER A 1092 3.69 -2.21 16.39
CA SER A 1092 3.82 -1.69 15.01
C SER A 1092 2.99 -0.43 14.75
N SER A 1093 2.08 -0.02 15.64
CA SER A 1093 1.30 1.21 15.50
C SER A 1093 2.17 2.47 15.63
N ALA A 1094 1.80 3.54 14.92
CA ALA A 1094 2.31 4.88 15.15
C ALA A 1094 1.88 5.45 16.52
N LEU A 1095 0.76 4.97 17.07
CA LEU A 1095 0.23 5.36 18.38
C LEU A 1095 0.82 4.55 19.56
N PHE A 1096 1.78 3.65 19.34
CA PHE A 1096 2.37 2.89 20.47
C PHE A 1096 3.00 3.79 21.54
N ASN A 1097 3.70 4.85 21.13
CA ASN A 1097 4.33 5.82 22.04
C ASN A 1097 3.39 6.96 22.50
N ARG A 1098 2.18 7.07 21.93
CA ARG A 1098 1.20 8.12 22.27
C ARG A 1098 -0.10 7.43 22.65
N GLN A 1099 -0.40 7.38 23.95
CA GLN A 1099 -1.60 6.73 24.48
C GLN A 1099 -2.78 7.71 24.64
N PRO A 1100 -3.61 7.96 23.62
CA PRO A 1100 -4.86 8.70 23.76
C PRO A 1100 -5.83 7.97 24.70
N GLU A 1101 -6.87 8.66 25.15
CA GLU A 1101 -7.92 8.04 25.97
C GLU A 1101 -8.88 7.19 25.14
N TRP A 1102 -9.37 7.69 24.00
CA TRP A 1102 -10.35 6.99 23.16
C TRP A 1102 -9.75 6.62 21.80
N VAL A 1103 -9.95 5.37 21.40
CA VAL A 1103 -9.48 4.83 20.11
C VAL A 1103 -10.51 3.96 19.43
N VAL A 1104 -10.43 3.95 18.10
CA VAL A 1104 -11.02 2.92 17.24
C VAL A 1104 -9.87 2.08 16.66
N TYR A 1105 -10.08 0.76 16.60
CA TYR A 1105 -9.13 -0.22 16.08
C TYR A 1105 -9.73 -1.00 14.91
N HIS A 1106 -8.89 -1.55 14.05
CA HIS A 1106 -9.32 -2.32 12.90
C HIS A 1106 -9.56 -3.80 13.23
N GLU A 1107 -8.56 -4.44 13.83
CA GLU A 1107 -8.53 -5.86 14.17
C GLU A 1107 -7.99 -6.05 15.60
N LEU A 1108 -8.54 -7.02 16.34
CA LEU A 1108 -7.95 -7.52 17.58
C LEU A 1108 -7.24 -8.84 17.27
N VAL A 1109 -5.94 -8.90 17.52
CA VAL A 1109 -5.13 -10.11 17.34
C VAL A 1109 -4.66 -10.62 18.70
N LEU A 1110 -5.20 -11.76 19.12
CA LEU A 1110 -4.71 -12.51 20.27
C LEU A 1110 -3.35 -13.13 19.94
N THR A 1111 -2.36 -12.89 20.79
CA THR A 1111 -1.01 -13.50 20.72
C THR A 1111 -0.57 -13.95 22.11
N THR A 1112 0.48 -13.37 22.69
CA THR A 1112 0.79 -13.46 24.13
C THR A 1112 -0.08 -12.51 24.96
N LYS A 1113 -0.61 -11.47 24.31
CA LYS A 1113 -1.64 -10.54 24.79
C LYS A 1113 -2.59 -10.21 23.63
N GLU A 1114 -3.73 -9.60 23.93
CA GLU A 1114 -4.65 -9.08 22.93
C GLU A 1114 -4.16 -7.71 22.44
N TYR A 1115 -3.85 -7.61 21.15
CA TYR A 1115 -3.34 -6.39 20.54
C TYR A 1115 -4.32 -5.81 19.51
N MET A 1116 -4.69 -4.55 19.70
CA MET A 1116 -5.36 -3.70 18.72
C MET A 1116 -4.40 -3.35 17.60
N ARG A 1117 -4.82 -3.58 16.35
CA ARG A 1117 -4.12 -3.17 15.13
C ARG A 1117 -4.84 -2.04 14.40
N GLU A 1118 -4.05 -1.27 13.65
CA GLU A 1118 -4.42 -0.03 12.97
C GLU A 1118 -5.29 0.90 13.83
N VAL A 1119 -4.65 1.52 14.82
CA VAL A 1119 -5.33 2.32 15.83
C VAL A 1119 -5.46 3.78 15.35
N THR A 1120 -6.62 4.39 15.56
CA THR A 1120 -6.90 5.79 15.21
C THR A 1120 -7.56 6.51 16.39
N THR A 1121 -7.13 7.75 16.68
CA THR A 1121 -7.70 8.55 17.76
C THR A 1121 -9.10 9.05 17.39
N ILE A 1122 -10.06 8.98 18.31
CA ILE A 1122 -11.42 9.50 18.14
C ILE A 1122 -11.84 10.40 19.30
N ASP A 1123 -12.84 11.22 19.06
CA ASP A 1123 -13.61 11.94 20.09
C ASP A 1123 -14.86 11.09 20.44
N PRO A 1124 -15.15 10.83 21.73
CA PRO A 1124 -16.29 10.01 22.16
C PRO A 1124 -17.65 10.51 21.63
N ARG A 1125 -17.80 11.83 21.42
CA ARG A 1125 -19.05 12.43 20.88
C ARG A 1125 -19.44 11.83 19.53
N TRP A 1126 -18.47 11.39 18.72
CA TRP A 1126 -18.71 10.81 17.39
C TRP A 1126 -19.33 9.40 17.45
N LEU A 1127 -19.08 8.62 18.51
CA LEU A 1127 -19.66 7.29 18.66
C LEU A 1127 -21.19 7.38 18.83
N VAL A 1128 -21.66 8.35 19.61
CA VAL A 1128 -23.10 8.62 19.79
C VAL A 1128 -23.70 9.30 18.57
N GLU A 1129 -22.97 10.20 17.90
CA GLU A 1129 -23.40 10.86 16.64
C GLU A 1129 -23.67 9.86 15.51
N PHE A 1130 -22.83 8.84 15.34
CA PHE A 1130 -22.93 7.88 14.22
C PHE A 1130 -23.65 6.58 14.56
N ALA A 1131 -23.69 6.16 15.83
CA ALA A 1131 -24.36 4.94 16.25
C ALA A 1131 -25.27 5.12 17.48
N PRO A 1132 -26.26 6.06 17.45
CA PRO A 1132 -27.16 6.33 18.58
C PRO A 1132 -28.07 5.15 18.95
N ALA A 1133 -28.23 4.17 18.06
CA ALA A 1133 -28.94 2.92 18.33
C ALA A 1133 -28.10 1.89 19.11
N PHE A 1134 -26.80 2.13 19.29
CA PHE A 1134 -25.86 1.23 19.97
C PHE A 1134 -25.17 1.90 21.18
N PHE A 1135 -24.92 3.21 21.08
CA PHE A 1135 -24.31 4.04 22.12
C PHE A 1135 -25.21 5.18 22.56
N LYS A 1136 -25.25 5.43 23.87
CA LYS A 1136 -25.93 6.57 24.51
C LYS A 1136 -24.97 7.27 25.47
N VAL A 1137 -25.11 8.58 25.62
CA VAL A 1137 -24.46 9.31 26.72
C VAL A 1137 -25.08 8.86 28.05
N SER A 1138 -24.27 8.60 29.06
CA SER A 1138 -24.76 8.32 30.41
C SER A 1138 -25.40 9.58 31.01
N ASP A 1139 -26.53 9.45 31.70
CA ASP A 1139 -27.15 10.54 32.47
C ASP A 1139 -26.20 10.98 33.61
N PRO A 1140 -25.65 12.22 33.60
CA PRO A 1140 -24.67 12.66 34.60
C PRO A 1140 -25.26 12.72 36.02
N THR A 1141 -26.59 12.72 36.17
CA THR A 1141 -27.27 12.64 37.47
C THR A 1141 -27.33 11.22 38.04
N ARG A 1142 -26.95 10.20 37.26
CA ARG A 1142 -27.10 8.78 37.59
C ARG A 1142 -25.82 7.98 37.35
N LEU A 1143 -25.18 7.56 38.44
CA LEU A 1143 -24.08 6.58 38.42
C LEU A 1143 -24.39 5.38 37.49
N SER A 1144 -23.56 5.19 36.47
CA SER A 1144 -23.65 4.10 35.48
C SER A 1144 -23.60 2.72 36.13
N LYS A 1145 -24.00 1.68 35.39
CA LYS A 1145 -23.81 0.29 35.87
C LYS A 1145 -22.33 -0.01 36.14
N GLN A 1146 -21.42 0.56 35.34
CA GLN A 1146 -19.98 0.36 35.45
C GLN A 1146 -19.38 1.05 36.67
N LYS A 1147 -19.65 2.35 36.90
CA LYS A 1147 -19.19 3.10 38.08
C LYS A 1147 -19.70 2.50 39.40
N LYS A 1148 -20.87 1.83 39.39
CA LYS A 1148 -21.39 1.07 40.55
C LYS A 1148 -20.67 -0.25 40.84
N GLN A 1149 -19.98 -0.83 39.84
CA GLN A 1149 -19.25 -2.09 39.97
C GLN A 1149 -17.75 -1.90 40.19
N GLN A 1150 -17.21 -0.72 39.83
CA GLN A 1150 -15.82 -0.35 40.11
C GLN A 1150 -15.51 -0.41 41.62
N ARG A 1151 -14.30 -0.87 41.94
CA ARG A 1151 -13.81 -1.02 43.31
C ARG A 1151 -12.47 -0.31 43.43
N LEU A 1152 -12.36 0.60 44.40
CA LEU A 1152 -11.10 1.27 44.70
C LEU A 1152 -10.32 0.44 45.73
N GLU A 1153 -9.03 0.25 45.48
CA GLU A 1153 -8.07 -0.30 46.43
C GLU A 1153 -7.00 0.78 46.73
N PRO A 1154 -6.43 0.84 47.95
CA PRO A 1154 -5.40 1.82 48.28
C PRO A 1154 -4.10 1.53 47.52
N LEU A 1155 -3.26 2.56 47.41
CA LEU A 1155 -1.95 2.46 46.75
C LEU A 1155 -1.10 1.33 47.34
N TYR A 1156 -0.40 0.59 46.48
CA TYR A 1156 0.40 -0.56 46.88
C TYR A 1156 1.59 -0.16 47.75
N ASN A 1157 1.56 -0.57 49.02
CA ASN A 1157 2.66 -0.41 49.97
C ASN A 1157 3.48 -1.71 50.04
N ARG A 1158 4.74 -1.68 49.59
CA ARG A 1158 5.66 -2.84 49.62
C ARG A 1158 5.93 -3.39 51.03
N TYR A 1159 5.72 -2.59 52.07
CA TYR A 1159 6.00 -2.96 53.47
C TYR A 1159 4.79 -3.58 54.18
N GLU A 1160 3.60 -3.57 53.57
CA GLU A 1160 2.39 -4.19 54.14
C GLU A 1160 1.94 -5.40 53.31
N GLU A 1161 1.43 -6.43 53.97
CA GLU A 1161 0.79 -7.54 53.27
C GLU A 1161 -0.44 -7.06 52.50
N PRO A 1162 -0.63 -7.46 51.22
CA PRO A 1162 -1.83 -7.14 50.47
C PRO A 1162 -3.10 -7.48 51.25
N ASN A 1163 -3.97 -6.48 51.40
CA ASN A 1163 -5.24 -6.54 52.14
C ASN A 1163 -5.15 -6.66 53.67
N ALA A 1164 -3.98 -6.46 54.30
CA ALA A 1164 -3.86 -6.36 55.76
C ALA A 1164 -4.65 -5.18 56.36
N TRP A 1165 -4.75 -4.06 55.63
CA TRP A 1165 -5.55 -2.88 55.98
C TRP A 1165 -7.06 -3.15 56.12
N ARG A 1166 -7.58 -4.28 55.61
CA ARG A 1166 -9.01 -4.59 55.69
C ARG A 1166 -9.38 -5.01 57.12
N ILE A 1167 -10.31 -4.30 57.74
CA ILE A 1167 -10.83 -4.56 59.10
C ILE A 1167 -11.25 -6.04 59.28
N SER A 1168 -11.82 -6.66 58.25
CA SER A 1168 -12.21 -8.08 58.25
C SER A 1168 -11.05 -9.08 58.31
N ARG A 1169 -9.82 -8.67 57.98
CA ARG A 1169 -8.59 -9.45 58.17
C ARG A 1169 -7.91 -9.10 59.50
N ALA A 1170 -7.98 -7.85 59.95
CA ALA A 1170 -7.53 -7.45 61.29
C ALA A 1170 -8.30 -8.22 62.39
N PHE A 1171 -9.61 -8.40 62.24
CA PHE A 1171 -10.43 -9.24 63.12
C PHE A 1171 -10.18 -10.76 63.02
N ARG A 1172 -9.38 -11.22 62.06
CA ARG A 1172 -8.89 -12.62 61.96
C ARG A 1172 -7.43 -12.78 62.44
N ARG A 1173 -6.82 -11.69 62.94
CA ARG A 1173 -5.46 -11.65 63.53
C ARG A 1173 -5.49 -11.38 65.04
N ARG A 1174 -6.68 -11.30 65.63
CA ARG A 1174 -6.96 -11.39 67.07
C ARG A 1174 -7.71 -12.69 67.32
#